data_AF-A0A183LH23-F1
#
_entry.id   AF-A0A183LH23-F1
#
_cell.length_a   1.000
_cell.length_b   1.000
_cell.length_c   1.000
_cell.angle_alpha   90.00
_cell.angle_beta   90.00
_cell.angle_gamma   90.00
#
_symmetry.space_group_name_H-M   'P 1'
#
loop_
_entity.id
_entity.type
_entity.pdbx_description
1 polymer ?
#
loop_
_entity_poly.entity_id
_entity_poly.type
_entity_poly.pdbx_seq_one_letter_code
_entity_poly.pdbx_strand_id
1 'polypeptide(L)'
;MVVGGSQQKTLNPGFMLLDTRQQGVPVILRDNQDHLISQAEFTVQKLSNRYGSTNQMKTVSRLMCLTESLLLERDPTSYRPVSAHPLCEIHLLVRDRFQPQRFSIEYVRGQIATYFSTNRDALLASLLDGVRASGNRDVYVSSSFSDRSLRFIPLMNSATEEVESVHLRFLRQRPEGVSFWEVVQRFNANIAYSGLLHAVTQDGVFAENKEKLIKDALVCILTQDTHTIDANPLTSIRRSSSSSLHYTTDNNTTNNNTTTTTNPNYELILIEAQFHALRRLVASKAGFNAFTQLPGDVLAFAKMRVTLGQLVVNALKLRDDAVTHSVLDAINTLMHPMHDQPDIRQEQLNKASIMSSEIFLSHLVDIFTLHALRGSGSLVLCALLDFFTYGVCLPYSETSEGGLFDNLLRLLANRGRALFRLYLHPSLAIVRGGGMIMRALIEEGGTDVAKELRSLALTEGALLHHFWTACFTQGNDPRSLAVQQLSRQLVALWSENNQDAWDLFKRMLPLGLLSFLESTEEPPVKLINMLPDRDNLQLAHEHMMRIEERKQTISYQLESKIDDLLTHWRLRVGLPIPKVIGKQNHVKEAEERPVVLRRPRHLLQSLRGDSVNCKPTTNWRLFFYQFQQDHAKADLIWTIRVSFCHYGGERVFDIPSIFIFC
;
A
#
# COMPACT_ATOMS: atom_id res chain seq x y z
N MET A 1 35.85 -26.58 -19.81
CA MET A 1 35.45 -27.41 -18.65
C MET A 1 36.28 -26.99 -17.45
N VAL A 2 35.79 -26.00 -16.68
CA VAL A 2 36.08 -25.71 -15.27
C VAL A 2 34.85 -24.92 -14.80
N VAL A 3 34.10 -25.45 -13.83
CA VAL A 3 32.90 -24.83 -13.27
C VAL A 3 33.33 -24.03 -12.04
N GLY A 4 33.21 -22.70 -12.11
CA GLY A 4 33.41 -21.80 -10.98
C GLY A 4 32.13 -21.66 -10.18
N GLY A 5 32.21 -21.99 -8.89
CA GLY A 5 31.08 -21.98 -7.95
C GLY A 5 30.55 -20.58 -7.66
N SER A 6 29.23 -20.44 -7.74
CA SER A 6 28.46 -19.28 -7.27
C SER A 6 28.13 -19.44 -5.79
N GLN A 7 28.45 -18.39 -5.03
CA GLN A 7 28.17 -18.28 -3.60
C GLN A 7 26.66 -18.37 -3.32
N GLN A 8 26.27 -19.40 -2.58
CA GLN A 8 24.99 -19.44 -1.85
C GLN A 8 25.06 -18.42 -0.72
N LYS A 9 24.19 -17.39 -0.76
CA LYS A 9 23.89 -16.59 0.43
C LYS A 9 23.11 -17.48 1.40
N THR A 10 23.77 -17.79 2.50
CA THR A 10 23.27 -18.47 3.69
C THR A 10 21.97 -17.86 4.19
N LEU A 11 20.91 -18.67 4.20
CA LEU A 11 19.73 -18.48 5.04
C LEU A 11 20.17 -18.43 6.51
N ASN A 12 19.71 -17.42 7.26
CA ASN A 12 19.89 -17.34 8.71
C ASN A 12 19.42 -18.64 9.38
N PRO A 13 20.28 -19.34 10.15
CA PRO A 13 19.86 -20.49 10.93
C PRO A 13 19.35 -20.01 12.29
N GLY A 14 18.05 -20.14 12.57
CA GLY A 14 17.54 -19.74 13.88
C GLY A 14 16.03 -19.80 14.12
N PHE A 15 15.27 -20.70 13.49
CA PHE A 15 13.87 -20.95 13.88
C PHE A 15 13.52 -22.44 13.76
N MET A 16 13.94 -23.25 14.74
CA MET A 16 13.37 -24.58 14.96
C MET A 16 12.31 -24.49 16.05
N LEU A 17 11.04 -24.57 15.65
CA LEU A 17 9.89 -24.76 16.55
C LEU A 17 9.73 -26.26 16.83
N LEU A 18 10.15 -26.71 18.01
CA LEU A 18 9.83 -28.06 18.51
C LEU A 18 8.42 -28.04 19.09
N ASP A 19 7.55 -28.83 18.46
CA ASP A 19 6.17 -29.07 18.86
C ASP A 19 6.14 -29.85 20.18
N THR A 20 5.67 -29.23 21.26
CA THR A 20 5.25 -29.97 22.46
C THR A 20 3.83 -29.57 22.83
N ARG A 21 2.93 -30.56 22.72
CA ARG A 21 1.55 -30.52 23.21
C ARG A 21 1.57 -30.35 24.72
N GLN A 22 1.60 -29.11 25.21
CA GLN A 22 0.94 -28.61 26.43
C GLN A 22 1.29 -27.11 26.60
N GLN A 23 0.25 -26.26 26.60
CA GLN A 23 0.27 -24.81 26.85
C GLN A 23 0.97 -23.94 25.77
N GLY A 24 0.14 -23.36 24.88
CA GLY A 24 0.53 -22.56 23.71
C GLY A 24 1.18 -21.19 23.99
N VAL A 25 2.41 -21.21 24.49
CA VAL A 25 3.30 -20.04 24.58
C VAL A 25 4.54 -20.38 23.75
N PRO A 26 4.75 -19.81 22.55
CA PRO A 26 5.93 -20.12 21.75
C PRO A 26 7.22 -19.80 22.52
N VAL A 27 8.21 -20.69 22.43
CA VAL A 27 9.55 -20.61 23.09
C VAL A 27 10.31 -19.31 22.75
N ILE A 28 9.87 -18.58 21.71
CA ILE A 28 10.34 -17.24 21.31
C ILE A 28 10.21 -16.21 22.48
N LEU A 29 9.36 -16.47 23.47
CA LEU A 29 9.06 -15.54 24.55
C LEU A 29 10.07 -15.53 25.72
N ARG A 30 11.09 -16.41 25.72
CA ARG A 30 12.07 -16.46 26.82
C ARG A 30 13.27 -15.54 26.66
N ASP A 31 13.63 -15.14 25.43
CA ASP A 31 14.97 -14.57 25.20
C ASP A 31 14.99 -13.06 24.90
N ASN A 32 13.87 -12.37 24.63
CA ASN A 32 13.85 -10.90 24.43
C ASN A 32 12.48 -10.28 24.77
N GLN A 33 12.39 -9.58 25.91
CA GLN A 33 11.17 -8.86 26.32
C GLN A 33 10.81 -7.68 25.39
N ASP A 34 11.78 -7.14 24.66
CA ASP A 34 11.60 -5.99 23.76
C ASP A 34 10.64 -6.27 22.60
N HIS A 35 10.56 -7.52 22.13
CA HIS A 35 9.63 -7.90 21.05
C HIS A 35 8.16 -7.93 21.48
N LEU A 36 7.87 -7.73 22.78
CA LEU A 36 6.51 -7.66 23.32
C LEU A 36 5.99 -6.24 23.48
N ILE A 37 6.79 -5.23 23.17
CA ILE A 37 6.32 -3.84 23.26
C ILE A 37 5.29 -3.60 22.17
N SER A 38 4.08 -3.23 22.61
CA SER A 38 2.93 -3.03 21.72
C SER A 38 2.95 -1.62 21.15
N GLN A 39 2.78 -1.52 19.84
CA GLN A 39 2.81 -0.26 19.10
C GLN A 39 1.40 0.30 18.88
N ALA A 40 0.45 -0.61 18.66
CA ALA A 40 -0.96 -0.28 18.54
C ALA A 40 -1.76 -1.32 19.31
N GLU A 41 -2.78 -0.86 20.03
CA GLU A 41 -3.65 -1.69 20.83
C GLU A 41 -5.09 -1.48 20.43
N PHE A 42 -5.81 -2.58 20.21
CA PHE A 42 -7.21 -2.56 19.86
C PHE A 42 -7.98 -3.47 20.80
N THR A 43 -9.04 -2.95 21.41
CA THR A 43 -9.98 -3.76 22.17
C THR A 43 -10.81 -4.61 21.21
N VAL A 44 -10.79 -5.94 21.39
CA VAL A 44 -11.52 -6.88 20.54
C VAL A 44 -12.28 -7.90 21.39
N GLN A 45 -13.38 -8.43 20.83
CA GLN A 45 -14.05 -9.59 21.40
C GLN A 45 -13.75 -10.82 20.54
N LYS A 46 -12.94 -11.73 21.07
CA LYS A 46 -12.59 -12.97 20.38
C LYS A 46 -13.71 -13.99 20.49
N LEU A 47 -14.08 -14.60 19.37
CA LEU A 47 -14.98 -15.74 19.37
C LEU A 47 -14.21 -16.98 19.83
N SER A 48 -14.63 -17.58 20.96
CA SER A 48 -13.93 -18.73 21.53
C SER A 48 -14.69 -20.02 21.29
N ASN A 49 -14.05 -20.97 20.60
CA ASN A 49 -14.58 -22.31 20.42
C ASN A 49 -14.41 -23.22 21.66
N ARG A 50 -13.66 -22.78 22.67
CA ARG A 50 -13.31 -23.59 23.86
C ARG A 50 -14.37 -23.59 24.97
N TYR A 51 -15.33 -22.67 24.94
CA TYR A 51 -16.34 -22.51 25.99
C TYR A 51 -17.75 -22.98 25.58
N GLY A 52 -17.88 -23.70 24.45
CA GLY A 52 -19.17 -24.18 23.95
C GLY A 52 -19.54 -25.56 24.48
N SER A 53 -20.15 -25.65 25.66
CA SER A 53 -20.88 -26.87 26.08
C SER A 53 -22.41 -26.72 26.00
N THR A 54 -22.88 -25.53 25.61
CA THR A 54 -24.29 -25.20 25.39
C THR A 54 -24.34 -24.26 24.20
N ASN A 55 -25.36 -24.34 23.34
CA ASN A 55 -25.56 -23.63 22.06
C ASN A 55 -25.46 -22.08 22.04
N GLN A 56 -24.73 -21.45 22.96
CA GLN A 56 -24.41 -20.03 22.99
C GLN A 56 -22.92 -19.83 22.72
N MET A 57 -22.61 -19.21 21.60
CA MET A 57 -21.25 -18.80 21.23
C MET A 57 -20.78 -17.72 22.22
N LYS A 58 -19.75 -18.02 23.02
CA LYS A 58 -19.22 -17.09 24.02
C LYS A 58 -18.08 -16.25 23.44
N THR A 59 -18.22 -14.93 23.50
CA THR A 59 -17.13 -14.01 23.18
C THR A 59 -16.29 -13.70 24.42
N VAL A 60 -15.01 -13.43 24.22
CA VAL A 60 -14.08 -13.11 25.30
C VAL A 60 -13.33 -11.82 24.96
N SER A 61 -13.32 -10.86 25.88
CA SER A 61 -12.61 -9.58 25.71
C SER A 61 -11.09 -9.79 25.71
N ARG A 62 -10.40 -9.21 24.72
CA ARG A 62 -8.95 -9.26 24.55
C ARG A 62 -8.43 -7.90 24.08
N LEU A 63 -7.19 -7.59 24.43
CA LEU A 63 -6.43 -6.53 23.78
C LEU A 63 -5.62 -7.16 22.64
N MET A 64 -5.90 -6.75 21.41
CA MET A 64 -5.13 -7.14 20.24
C MET A 64 -4.01 -6.12 20.04
N CYS A 65 -2.78 -6.57 20.20
CA CYS A 65 -1.61 -5.72 20.19
C CYS A 65 -0.73 -6.04 18.98
N LEU A 66 -0.39 -5.01 18.21
CA LEU A 66 0.55 -5.11 17.10
C LEU A 66 1.95 -4.76 17.59
N THR A 67 2.90 -5.64 17.32
CA THR A 67 4.34 -5.40 17.53
C THR A 67 5.03 -5.29 16.16
N GLU A 68 6.36 -5.25 16.13
CA GLU A 68 7.16 -5.23 14.89
C GLU A 68 6.94 -6.50 14.04
N SER A 69 6.90 -7.67 14.68
CA SER A 69 6.87 -8.96 13.99
C SER A 69 5.75 -9.90 14.44
N LEU A 70 5.06 -9.60 15.54
CA LEU A 70 4.03 -10.46 16.15
C LEU A 70 2.67 -9.73 16.30
N LEU A 71 1.60 -10.50 16.13
CA LEU A 71 0.25 -10.21 16.59
C LEU A 71 0.03 -10.87 17.95
N LEU A 72 -0.11 -10.06 19.00
CA LEU A 72 -0.30 -10.52 20.37
C LEU A 72 -1.76 -10.37 20.80
N GLU A 73 -2.28 -11.35 21.53
CA GLU A 73 -3.51 -11.20 22.32
C GLU A 73 -3.12 -11.05 23.78
N ARG A 74 -3.58 -10.00 24.43
CA ARG A 74 -3.42 -9.77 25.87
C ARG A 74 -4.75 -9.84 26.59
N ASP A 75 -4.66 -10.24 27.85
CA ASP A 75 -5.77 -10.12 28.77
C ASP A 75 -5.92 -8.64 29.21
N PRO A 76 -7.10 -8.00 29.07
CA PRO A 76 -7.25 -6.57 29.33
C PRO A 76 -6.97 -6.17 30.79
N THR A 77 -7.20 -7.06 31.76
CA THR A 77 -7.03 -6.74 33.19
C THR A 77 -5.62 -7.01 33.67
N SER A 78 -5.04 -8.16 33.32
CA SER A 78 -3.69 -8.55 33.78
C SER A 78 -2.56 -8.10 32.84
N TYR A 79 -2.90 -7.63 31.64
CA TYR A 79 -1.97 -7.26 30.55
C TYR A 79 -1.01 -8.40 30.12
N ARG A 80 -1.26 -9.63 30.58
CA ARG A 80 -0.44 -10.80 30.26
C ARG A 80 -0.72 -11.27 28.83
N PRO A 81 0.32 -11.67 28.07
CA PRO A 81 0.14 -12.28 26.76
C PRO A 81 -0.57 -13.64 26.90
N VAL A 82 -1.66 -13.80 26.16
CA VAL A 82 -2.49 -15.01 26.07
C VAL A 82 -2.12 -15.84 24.84
N SER A 83 -1.81 -15.17 23.72
CA SER A 83 -1.33 -15.81 22.50
C SER A 83 -0.43 -14.85 21.73
N ALA A 84 0.44 -15.41 20.88
CA ALA A 84 1.33 -14.68 19.99
C ALA A 84 1.41 -15.42 18.66
N HIS A 85 1.22 -14.71 17.56
CA HIS A 85 1.34 -15.26 16.20
C HIS A 85 2.25 -14.35 15.36
N PRO A 86 3.20 -14.88 14.57
CA PRO A 86 3.98 -14.06 13.66
C PRO A 86 3.09 -13.37 12.62
N LEU A 87 3.34 -12.09 12.35
CA LEU A 87 2.60 -11.31 11.36
C LEU A 87 2.76 -11.91 9.95
N CYS A 88 3.94 -12.43 9.62
CA CYS A 88 4.21 -13.05 8.33
C CYS A 88 3.38 -14.33 8.08
N GLU A 89 2.87 -15.00 9.14
CA GLU A 89 2.00 -16.18 9.01
C GLU A 89 0.53 -15.84 8.71
N ILE A 90 0.17 -14.56 8.59
CA ILE A 90 -1.19 -14.14 8.22
C ILE A 90 -1.35 -14.26 6.70
N HIS A 91 -2.31 -15.08 6.25
CA HIS A 91 -2.58 -15.28 4.82
C HIS A 91 -3.62 -14.28 4.30
N LEU A 92 -4.76 -14.18 4.99
CA LEU A 92 -5.93 -13.42 4.52
C LEU A 92 -6.65 -12.74 5.68
N LEU A 93 -7.01 -11.49 5.47
CA LEU A 93 -7.86 -10.71 6.38
C LEU A 93 -9.29 -10.70 5.84
N VAL A 94 -10.21 -11.35 6.55
CA VAL A 94 -11.61 -11.45 6.13
C VAL A 94 -12.44 -10.36 6.78
N ARG A 95 -12.92 -9.41 5.98
CA ARG A 95 -13.83 -8.33 6.38
C ARG A 95 -15.27 -8.74 6.12
N ASP A 96 -16.05 -9.01 7.16
CA ASP A 96 -17.44 -9.45 6.98
C ASP A 96 -18.32 -8.32 6.40
N ARG A 97 -19.07 -8.61 5.33
CA ARG A 97 -20.02 -7.67 4.70
C ARG A 97 -21.33 -7.56 5.47
N PHE A 98 -21.78 -8.63 6.12
CA PHE A 98 -23.07 -8.67 6.82
C PHE A 98 -22.97 -8.09 8.22
N GLN A 99 -21.85 -8.34 8.89
CA GLN A 99 -21.64 -7.88 10.26
C GLN A 99 -20.48 -6.87 10.32
N PRO A 100 -20.75 -5.55 10.42
CA PRO A 100 -19.75 -4.50 10.25
C PRO A 100 -18.66 -4.49 11.34
N GLN A 101 -18.91 -5.12 12.48
CA GLN A 101 -17.91 -5.25 13.56
C GLN A 101 -17.08 -6.53 13.44
N ARG A 102 -17.52 -7.51 12.64
CA ARG A 102 -16.88 -8.82 12.56
C ARG A 102 -15.75 -8.82 11.55
N PHE A 103 -14.65 -9.43 11.92
CA PHE A 103 -13.56 -9.78 11.02
C PHE A 103 -12.96 -11.13 11.42
N SER A 104 -12.27 -11.77 10.48
CA SER A 104 -11.53 -12.99 10.76
C SER A 104 -10.12 -12.92 10.17
N ILE A 105 -9.18 -13.59 10.81
CA ILE A 105 -7.80 -13.73 10.35
C ILE A 105 -7.63 -15.20 9.98
N GLU A 106 -7.27 -15.46 8.73
CA GLU A 106 -6.84 -16.78 8.26
C GLU A 106 -5.32 -16.81 8.22
N TYR A 107 -4.74 -17.77 8.93
CA TYR A 107 -3.30 -18.02 8.96
C TYR A 107 -2.92 -19.02 7.88
N VAL A 108 -1.67 -18.97 7.42
CA VAL A 108 -1.16 -19.89 6.39
C VAL A 108 -1.29 -21.36 6.84
N ARG A 109 -1.18 -21.65 8.16
CA ARG A 109 -1.38 -22.99 8.76
C ARG A 109 -2.83 -23.46 8.73
N GLY A 110 -3.73 -22.61 8.27
CA GLY A 110 -5.15 -22.88 8.12
C GLY A 110 -5.98 -22.68 9.38
N GLN A 111 -5.39 -22.15 10.45
CA GLN A 111 -6.12 -21.67 11.62
C GLN A 111 -6.95 -20.44 11.22
N ILE A 112 -8.18 -20.36 11.71
CA ILE A 112 -9.05 -19.19 11.54
C ILE A 112 -9.40 -18.66 12.92
N ALA A 113 -9.20 -17.36 13.13
CA ALA A 113 -9.60 -16.68 14.35
C ALA A 113 -10.57 -15.54 14.01
N THR A 114 -11.75 -15.55 14.63
CA THR A 114 -12.82 -14.57 14.41
C THR A 114 -12.95 -13.63 15.60
N TYR A 115 -13.13 -12.35 15.31
CA TYR A 115 -13.18 -11.27 16.28
C TYR A 115 -14.29 -10.27 15.96
N PHE A 116 -14.69 -9.52 16.99
CA PHE A 116 -15.53 -8.32 16.86
C PHE A 116 -14.77 -7.10 17.36
N SER A 117 -14.87 -5.99 16.63
CA SER A 117 -14.31 -4.69 17.01
C SER A 117 -15.20 -3.56 16.51
N THR A 118 -15.36 -2.52 17.31
CA THR A 118 -16.02 -1.27 16.89
C THR A 118 -15.18 -0.51 15.87
N ASN A 119 -13.85 -0.61 15.96
CA ASN A 119 -12.88 0.03 15.07
C ASN A 119 -12.29 -0.98 14.06
N ARG A 120 -13.12 -1.88 13.54
CA ARG A 120 -12.69 -2.98 12.67
C ARG A 120 -11.82 -2.53 11.51
N ASP A 121 -12.27 -1.57 10.70
CA ASP A 121 -11.57 -1.19 9.48
C ASP A 121 -10.22 -0.51 9.79
N ALA A 122 -10.13 0.23 10.89
CA ALA A 122 -8.89 0.84 11.35
C ALA A 122 -7.88 -0.19 11.88
N LEU A 123 -8.38 -1.22 12.58
CA LEU A 123 -7.59 -2.37 13.00
C LEU A 123 -7.08 -3.14 11.78
N LEU A 124 -7.96 -3.45 10.81
CA LEU A 124 -7.58 -4.15 9.58
C LEU A 124 -6.55 -3.37 8.76
N ALA A 125 -6.68 -2.04 8.66
CA ALA A 125 -5.70 -1.18 8.03
C ALA A 125 -4.33 -1.24 8.73
N SER A 126 -4.31 -1.21 10.07
CA SER A 126 -3.07 -1.30 10.86
C SER A 126 -2.42 -2.67 10.75
N LEU A 127 -3.24 -3.72 10.75
CA LEU A 127 -2.79 -5.10 10.60
C LEU A 127 -2.25 -5.36 9.19
N LEU A 128 -2.90 -4.84 8.15
CA LEU A 128 -2.45 -4.96 6.76
C LEU A 128 -1.07 -4.32 6.57
N ASP A 129 -0.86 -3.10 7.06
CA ASP A 129 0.44 -2.42 7.01
C ASP A 129 1.49 -3.17 7.84
N GLY A 130 1.15 -3.66 9.03
CA GLY A 130 2.06 -4.45 9.87
C GLY A 130 2.50 -5.77 9.23
N VAL A 131 1.58 -6.50 8.59
CA VAL A 131 1.91 -7.75 7.89
C VAL A 131 2.79 -7.48 6.68
N ARG A 132 2.47 -6.44 5.88
CA ARG A 132 3.32 -6.03 4.74
C ARG A 132 4.71 -5.58 5.17
N ALA A 133 4.82 -4.82 6.27
CA ALA A 133 6.09 -4.39 6.85
C ALA A 133 6.94 -5.58 7.37
N SER A 134 6.30 -6.65 7.86
CA SER A 134 7.00 -7.88 8.28
C SER A 134 7.58 -8.71 7.12
N GLY A 135 7.34 -8.30 5.88
CA GLY A 135 7.86 -8.94 4.66
C GLY A 135 6.83 -9.76 3.88
N ASN A 136 5.63 -9.99 4.41
CA ASN A 136 4.58 -10.69 3.70
C ASN A 136 3.78 -9.72 2.81
N ARG A 137 4.13 -9.68 1.52
CA ARG A 137 3.47 -8.83 0.50
C ARG A 137 2.18 -9.44 -0.06
N ASP A 138 1.90 -10.70 0.25
CA ASP A 138 0.78 -11.46 -0.31
C ASP A 138 -0.52 -11.34 0.48
N VAL A 139 -0.46 -10.74 1.67
CA VAL A 139 -1.65 -10.45 2.45
C VAL A 139 -2.59 -9.49 1.71
N TYR A 140 -3.88 -9.82 1.74
CA TYR A 140 -4.94 -8.98 1.20
C TYR A 140 -6.19 -9.05 2.08
N VAL A 141 -7.11 -8.11 1.85
CA VAL A 141 -8.41 -8.08 2.51
C VAL A 141 -9.46 -8.62 1.57
N SER A 142 -10.33 -9.51 2.05
CA SER A 142 -11.47 -9.99 1.27
C SER A 142 -12.74 -10.12 2.10
N SER A 143 -13.88 -10.11 1.42
CA SER A 143 -15.19 -10.35 2.04
C SER A 143 -15.53 -11.82 2.26
N SER A 144 -14.77 -12.73 1.64
CA SER A 144 -14.97 -14.17 1.75
C SER A 144 -13.70 -14.87 2.20
N PHE A 145 -13.86 -16.00 2.88
CA PHE A 145 -12.77 -16.90 3.24
C PHE A 145 -12.11 -17.51 1.99
N SER A 146 -10.85 -17.93 2.12
CA SER A 146 -10.20 -18.69 1.06
C SER A 146 -10.80 -20.10 0.98
N ASP A 147 -11.07 -20.58 -0.23
CA ASP A 147 -11.55 -21.95 -0.44
C ASP A 147 -10.37 -22.88 -0.77
N ARG A 148 -10.01 -23.73 0.19
CA ARG A 148 -8.91 -24.70 0.04
C ARG A 148 -9.21 -25.75 -1.00
N SER A 149 -10.49 -26.03 -1.30
CA SER A 149 -10.85 -27.01 -2.32
C SER A 149 -10.54 -26.55 -3.74
N LEU A 150 -10.34 -25.24 -3.94
CA LEU A 150 -9.98 -24.64 -5.23
C LEU A 150 -8.47 -24.56 -5.44
N ARG A 151 -7.65 -24.89 -4.43
CA ARG A 151 -6.18 -24.82 -4.51
C ARG A 151 -5.59 -26.14 -4.98
N PHE A 152 -4.59 -26.05 -5.86
CA PHE A 152 -3.76 -27.18 -6.27
C PHE A 152 -2.60 -27.42 -5.30
N ILE A 153 -2.18 -26.38 -4.57
CA ILE A 153 -1.01 -26.40 -3.70
C ILE A 153 -1.38 -25.86 -2.30
N PRO A 154 -0.82 -26.44 -1.21
CA PRO A 154 -0.98 -25.92 0.15
C PRO A 154 -0.64 -24.43 0.28
N LEU A 155 -1.24 -23.74 1.26
CA LEU A 155 -1.04 -22.31 1.51
C LEU A 155 0.44 -21.93 1.77
N MET A 156 1.23 -22.86 2.30
CA MET A 156 2.65 -22.65 2.64
C MET A 156 3.58 -22.57 1.43
N ASN A 157 3.12 -23.03 0.28
CA ASN A 157 3.94 -23.17 -0.91
C ASN A 157 3.46 -22.18 -1.97
N SER A 158 4.41 -21.54 -2.63
CA SER A 158 4.15 -20.72 -3.80
C SER A 158 3.68 -21.58 -4.98
N ALA A 159 2.88 -21.00 -5.88
CA ALA A 159 2.47 -21.67 -7.09
C ALA A 159 3.68 -22.03 -7.96
N THR A 160 3.67 -23.23 -8.56
CA THR A 160 4.67 -23.59 -9.57
C THR A 160 4.29 -23.00 -10.91
N GLU A 161 5.28 -22.94 -11.81
CA GLU A 161 5.11 -22.44 -13.19
C GLU A 161 3.95 -23.13 -13.94
N GLU A 162 3.76 -24.43 -13.77
CA GLU A 162 2.70 -25.19 -14.41
C GLU A 162 1.32 -24.78 -13.88
N VAL A 163 1.19 -24.59 -12.56
CA VAL A 163 -0.07 -24.15 -11.94
C VAL A 163 -0.46 -22.77 -12.42
N GLU A 164 0.49 -21.85 -12.50
CA GLU A 164 0.25 -20.51 -13.05
C GLU A 164 -0.25 -20.60 -14.51
N SER A 165 0.43 -21.39 -15.32
CA SER A 165 0.14 -21.54 -16.75
C SER A 165 -1.23 -22.19 -16.99
N VAL A 166 -1.60 -23.20 -16.20
CA VAL A 166 -2.91 -23.86 -16.26
C VAL A 166 -4.04 -22.90 -15.94
N HIS A 167 -3.91 -22.08 -14.88
CA HIS A 167 -4.97 -21.12 -14.54
C HIS A 167 -5.09 -19.97 -15.55
N LEU A 168 -3.98 -19.51 -16.15
CA LEU A 168 -4.03 -18.57 -17.27
C LEU A 168 -4.75 -19.17 -18.49
N ARG A 169 -4.48 -20.44 -18.81
CA ARG A 169 -5.19 -21.16 -19.89
C ARG A 169 -6.67 -21.32 -19.58
N PHE A 170 -7.06 -21.62 -18.34
CA PHE A 170 -8.47 -21.74 -17.96
C PHE A 170 -9.25 -20.42 -18.09
N LEU A 171 -8.61 -19.28 -17.83
CA LEU A 171 -9.23 -17.97 -18.05
C LEU A 171 -9.51 -17.71 -19.53
N ARG A 172 -8.63 -18.18 -20.43
CA ARG A 172 -8.79 -18.07 -21.88
C ARG A 172 -9.76 -19.12 -22.44
N GLN A 173 -9.60 -20.37 -22.05
CA GLN A 173 -10.39 -21.52 -22.49
C GLN A 173 -11.01 -22.18 -21.26
N ARG A 174 -12.29 -21.90 -21.04
CA ARG A 174 -13.04 -22.44 -19.90
C ARG A 174 -13.13 -23.96 -19.98
N PRO A 175 -12.85 -24.68 -18.88
CA PRO A 175 -13.15 -26.10 -18.77
C PRO A 175 -14.65 -26.36 -18.90
N GLU A 176 -15.03 -27.50 -19.49
CA GLU A 176 -16.43 -27.89 -19.63
C GLU A 176 -17.11 -28.04 -18.27
N GLY A 177 -18.30 -27.47 -18.12
CA GLY A 177 -19.10 -27.55 -16.88
C GLY A 177 -18.68 -26.61 -15.74
N VAL A 178 -17.64 -25.79 -15.92
CA VAL A 178 -17.16 -24.84 -14.89
C VAL A 178 -17.57 -23.42 -15.26
N SER A 179 -18.20 -22.69 -14.32
CA SER A 179 -18.58 -21.29 -14.54
C SER A 179 -17.35 -20.39 -14.64
N PHE A 180 -17.45 -19.26 -15.36
CA PHE A 180 -16.34 -18.31 -15.46
C PHE A 180 -15.89 -17.81 -14.07
N TRP A 181 -16.84 -17.51 -13.19
CA TRP A 181 -16.55 -17.03 -11.83
C TRP A 181 -15.83 -18.05 -10.96
N GLU A 182 -16.11 -19.35 -11.15
CA GLU A 182 -15.34 -20.41 -10.50
C GLU A 182 -13.90 -20.45 -11.00
N VAL A 183 -13.66 -20.23 -12.30
CA VAL A 183 -12.31 -20.13 -12.86
C VAL A 183 -11.56 -18.93 -12.25
N VAL A 184 -12.21 -17.78 -12.11
CA VAL A 184 -11.63 -16.60 -11.46
C VAL A 184 -11.31 -16.88 -9.99
N GLN A 185 -12.19 -17.56 -9.25
CA GLN A 185 -11.94 -17.95 -7.86
C GLN A 185 -10.77 -18.93 -7.75
N ARG A 186 -10.67 -19.92 -8.63
CA ARG A 186 -9.52 -20.83 -8.71
C ARG A 186 -8.23 -20.08 -9.01
N PHE A 187 -8.25 -19.13 -9.93
CA PHE A 187 -7.11 -18.27 -10.21
C PHE A 187 -6.68 -17.48 -8.96
N ASN A 188 -7.61 -16.79 -8.31
CA ASN A 188 -7.34 -16.02 -7.09
C ASN A 188 -6.85 -16.88 -5.92
N ALA A 189 -7.33 -18.13 -5.83
CA ALA A 189 -6.94 -19.06 -4.79
C ALA A 189 -5.53 -19.61 -4.99
N ASN A 190 -5.02 -19.71 -6.22
CA ASN A 190 -3.70 -20.31 -6.50
C ASN A 190 -2.60 -19.28 -6.73
N ILE A 191 -2.94 -18.11 -7.29
CA ILE A 191 -1.96 -17.06 -7.61
C ILE A 191 -1.76 -16.13 -6.41
N ALA A 192 -0.50 -15.86 -6.08
CA ALA A 192 -0.10 -14.96 -5.00
C ALA A 192 -0.62 -13.53 -5.24
N TYR A 193 -0.92 -12.79 -4.17
CA TYR A 193 -1.48 -11.42 -4.33
C TYR A 193 -0.43 -10.46 -4.90
N SER A 194 0.86 -10.71 -4.64
CA SER A 194 1.97 -9.94 -5.20
C SER A 194 2.10 -10.09 -6.72
N GLY A 195 1.50 -11.13 -7.33
CA GLY A 195 1.54 -11.38 -8.77
C GLY A 195 1.92 -12.80 -9.15
N LEU A 196 2.13 -13.01 -10.45
CA LEU A 196 2.73 -14.23 -10.98
C LEU A 196 4.24 -14.25 -10.72
N LEU A 197 4.74 -15.32 -10.11
CA LEU A 197 6.16 -15.48 -9.79
C LEU A 197 6.95 -15.94 -11.02
N HIS A 198 6.33 -16.73 -11.91
CA HIS A 198 6.97 -17.30 -13.10
C HIS A 198 6.52 -16.60 -14.39
N ALA A 199 6.28 -15.29 -14.34
CA ALA A 199 5.80 -14.51 -15.48
C ALA A 199 6.81 -14.35 -16.63
N VAL A 200 8.11 -14.48 -16.35
CA VAL A 200 9.18 -14.38 -17.36
C VAL A 200 9.34 -15.74 -18.05
N THR A 201 9.24 -15.76 -19.38
CA THR A 201 9.55 -16.95 -20.17
C THR A 201 11.03 -17.26 -20.09
N GLN A 202 11.39 -18.46 -19.64
CA GLN A 202 12.76 -18.96 -19.78
C GLN A 202 13.01 -19.24 -21.28
N ASP A 203 14.15 -18.79 -21.82
CA ASP A 203 14.50 -18.98 -23.23
C ASP A 203 14.66 -20.48 -23.55
N GLY A 204 13.62 -21.06 -24.16
CA GLY A 204 13.61 -22.46 -24.59
C GLY A 204 12.80 -22.61 -25.87
N VAL A 205 13.22 -23.54 -26.75
CA VAL A 205 12.60 -23.79 -28.07
C VAL A 205 11.12 -24.24 -27.95
N PHE A 206 10.71 -24.72 -26.76
CA PHE A 206 9.33 -25.10 -26.41
C PHE A 206 8.71 -24.19 -25.33
N ALA A 207 9.32 -23.04 -25.01
CA ALA A 207 8.79 -22.12 -24.02
C ALA A 207 7.53 -21.44 -24.54
N GLU A 208 6.41 -21.65 -23.86
CA GLU A 208 5.14 -21.00 -24.19
C GLU A 208 5.24 -19.49 -23.93
N ASN A 209 4.71 -18.67 -24.83
CA ASN A 209 4.73 -17.21 -24.66
C ASN A 209 3.74 -16.79 -23.55
N LYS A 210 4.23 -16.77 -22.31
CA LYS A 210 3.44 -16.41 -21.12
C LYS A 210 2.95 -14.97 -21.16
N GLU A 211 3.68 -14.05 -21.78
CA GLU A 211 3.20 -12.68 -21.93
C GLU A 211 1.90 -12.62 -22.70
N LYS A 212 1.78 -13.44 -23.76
CA LYS A 212 0.55 -13.58 -24.53
C LYS A 212 -0.58 -14.18 -23.68
N LEU A 213 -0.32 -15.21 -22.89
CA LEU A 213 -1.32 -15.79 -22.00
C LEU A 213 -1.84 -14.80 -20.95
N ILE A 214 -0.95 -14.01 -20.34
CA ILE A 214 -1.30 -12.98 -19.37
C ILE A 214 -2.18 -11.91 -20.04
N LYS A 215 -1.79 -11.46 -21.24
CA LYS A 215 -2.55 -10.48 -22.03
C LYS A 215 -3.93 -11.01 -22.42
N ASP A 216 -4.02 -12.25 -22.88
CA ASP A 216 -5.30 -12.90 -23.21
C ASP A 216 -6.19 -13.02 -21.96
N ALA A 217 -5.64 -13.44 -20.82
CA ALA A 217 -6.36 -13.55 -19.55
C ALA A 217 -6.90 -12.19 -19.05
N LEU A 218 -6.10 -11.12 -19.19
CA LEU A 218 -6.53 -9.76 -18.89
C LEU A 218 -7.74 -9.35 -19.72
N VAL A 219 -7.69 -9.61 -21.04
CA VAL A 219 -8.82 -9.30 -21.94
C VAL A 219 -10.07 -10.07 -21.50
N CYS A 220 -9.96 -11.37 -21.24
CA CYS A 220 -11.08 -12.20 -20.80
C CYS A 220 -11.75 -11.67 -19.52
N ILE A 221 -10.96 -11.26 -18.51
CA ILE A 221 -11.51 -10.72 -17.26
C ILE A 221 -12.15 -9.35 -17.46
N LEU A 222 -11.60 -8.51 -18.34
CA LEU A 222 -12.13 -7.17 -18.60
C LEU A 222 -13.40 -7.18 -19.45
N THR A 223 -13.57 -8.15 -20.34
CA THR A 223 -14.72 -8.21 -21.24
C THR A 223 -15.92 -8.96 -20.67
N GLN A 224 -15.81 -9.61 -19.51
CA GLN A 224 -16.89 -10.40 -18.96
C GLN A 224 -17.90 -9.53 -18.20
N ASP A 225 -19.19 -9.67 -18.53
CA ASP A 225 -20.28 -8.99 -17.84
C ASP A 225 -20.62 -9.68 -16.50
N THR A 226 -20.52 -8.94 -15.41
CA THR A 226 -20.87 -9.37 -14.04
C THR A 226 -22.36 -9.67 -13.86
N HIS A 227 -23.21 -9.13 -14.73
CA HIS A 227 -24.66 -9.37 -14.73
C HIS A 227 -25.06 -10.70 -15.38
N THR A 228 -24.18 -11.32 -16.18
CA THR A 228 -24.41 -12.64 -16.77
C THR A 228 -23.97 -13.74 -15.81
N ILE A 229 -24.82 -14.04 -14.83
CA ILE A 229 -24.60 -15.17 -13.93
C ILE A 229 -25.15 -16.42 -14.62
N ASP A 230 -24.25 -17.30 -15.09
CA ASP A 230 -24.61 -18.63 -15.55
C ASP A 230 -25.47 -19.34 -14.47
N ALA A 231 -26.56 -20.00 -14.88
CA ALA A 231 -27.66 -20.49 -14.04
C ALA A 231 -27.33 -21.55 -12.96
N ASN A 232 -26.05 -21.72 -12.61
CA ASN A 232 -25.59 -22.52 -11.48
C ASN A 232 -24.40 -21.84 -10.77
N PRO A 233 -24.65 -20.88 -9.86
CA PRO A 233 -23.61 -20.32 -9.04
C PRO A 233 -23.31 -21.29 -7.87
N LEU A 234 -22.22 -22.05 -8.02
CA LEU A 234 -21.25 -22.38 -6.96
C LEU A 234 -21.77 -22.96 -5.63
N THR A 235 -21.47 -24.24 -5.41
CA THR A 235 -21.56 -24.96 -4.12
C THR A 235 -20.58 -24.46 -3.05
N SER A 236 -19.56 -23.67 -3.40
CA SER A 236 -18.55 -23.13 -2.48
C SER A 236 -19.07 -21.95 -1.63
N ILE A 237 -19.89 -21.06 -2.21
CA ILE A 237 -20.44 -19.90 -1.48
C ILE A 237 -21.55 -20.31 -0.48
N ARG A 238 -22.21 -21.46 -0.71
CA ARG A 238 -23.14 -22.05 0.27
C ARG A 238 -22.45 -22.55 1.55
N ARG A 239 -21.14 -22.84 1.52
CA ARG A 239 -20.40 -23.27 2.71
C ARG A 239 -19.91 -22.11 3.58
N SER A 240 -19.69 -20.93 3.00
CA SER A 240 -19.39 -19.71 3.77
C SER A 240 -20.57 -19.21 4.60
N SER A 241 -21.81 -19.54 4.22
CA SER A 241 -23.00 -19.28 5.03
C SER A 241 -23.37 -20.42 5.99
N SER A 242 -22.69 -21.57 5.94
CA SER A 242 -23.02 -22.73 6.79
C SER A 242 -22.18 -22.86 8.07
N SER A 243 -21.29 -21.91 8.37
CA SER A 243 -20.67 -21.84 9.71
C SER A 243 -21.44 -20.84 10.58
N SER A 244 -22.46 -21.40 11.24
CA SER A 244 -23.36 -20.84 12.26
C SER A 244 -24.35 -19.76 11.84
N LEU A 245 -25.47 -20.17 11.22
CA LEU A 245 -26.83 -19.77 11.60
C LEU A 245 -27.85 -20.60 10.78
N HIS A 246 -28.73 -21.32 11.47
CA HIS A 246 -29.92 -21.92 10.89
C HIS A 246 -30.75 -20.81 10.20
N TYR A 247 -30.80 -20.82 8.88
CA TYR A 247 -31.96 -20.30 8.17
C TYR A 247 -32.93 -21.47 7.98
N THR A 248 -34.06 -21.42 8.67
CA THR A 248 -35.23 -22.23 8.35
C THR A 248 -35.68 -21.83 6.95
N THR A 249 -35.51 -22.73 5.98
CA THR A 249 -36.22 -22.65 4.71
C THR A 249 -37.69 -22.93 4.98
N ASP A 250 -38.49 -21.87 5.07
CA ASP A 250 -39.93 -22.00 4.90
C ASP A 250 -40.19 -22.38 3.44
N ASN A 251 -40.40 -23.69 3.24
CA ASN A 251 -41.05 -24.20 2.04
C ASN A 251 -42.48 -23.67 2.05
N ASN A 252 -42.76 -22.62 1.28
CA ASN A 252 -44.06 -22.46 0.65
C ASN A 252 -44.00 -21.49 -0.54
N THR A 253 -44.41 -22.03 -1.68
CA THR A 253 -45.20 -21.43 -2.77
C THR A 253 -44.50 -21.46 -4.13
N THR A 254 -44.88 -22.49 -4.90
CA THR A 254 -44.91 -22.54 -6.35
C THR A 254 -45.43 -21.23 -6.98
N ASN A 255 -44.67 -20.64 -7.90
CA ASN A 255 -45.18 -20.25 -9.21
C ASN A 255 -44.06 -19.75 -10.14
N ASN A 256 -44.11 -20.24 -11.38
CA ASN A 256 -43.24 -19.92 -12.49
C ASN A 256 -43.32 -18.43 -12.86
N ASN A 257 -42.17 -17.76 -12.82
CA ASN A 257 -41.72 -16.70 -13.74
C ASN A 257 -40.24 -16.41 -13.42
N THR A 258 -39.35 -16.82 -14.32
CA THR A 258 -37.90 -16.72 -14.17
C THR A 258 -37.42 -15.28 -14.36
N THR A 259 -37.46 -14.49 -13.28
CA THR A 259 -36.53 -13.39 -13.05
C THR A 259 -35.72 -13.76 -11.81
N THR A 260 -34.53 -14.30 -12.03
CA THR A 260 -33.59 -14.61 -10.94
C THR A 260 -33.22 -13.31 -10.24
N THR A 261 -33.89 -13.01 -9.13
CA THR A 261 -33.54 -11.94 -8.19
C THR A 261 -32.18 -12.27 -7.57
N THR A 262 -31.12 -11.80 -8.22
CA THR A 262 -29.74 -11.95 -7.74
C THR A 262 -29.58 -11.18 -6.43
N ASN A 263 -29.07 -11.83 -5.38
CA ASN A 263 -28.74 -11.15 -4.13
C ASN A 263 -27.68 -10.07 -4.43
N PRO A 264 -27.93 -8.77 -4.16
CA PRO A 264 -27.00 -7.69 -4.53
C PRO A 264 -25.61 -7.86 -3.90
N ASN A 265 -25.54 -8.46 -2.71
CA ASN A 265 -24.27 -8.75 -2.03
C ASN A 265 -23.40 -9.78 -2.75
N TYR A 266 -24.02 -10.72 -3.47
CA TYR A 266 -23.29 -11.73 -4.23
C TYR A 266 -22.57 -11.10 -5.41
N GLU A 267 -23.23 -10.18 -6.11
CA GLU A 267 -22.64 -9.43 -7.21
C GLU A 267 -21.42 -8.61 -6.75
N LEU A 268 -21.51 -7.95 -5.59
CA LEU A 268 -20.39 -7.20 -5.02
C LEU A 268 -19.17 -8.10 -4.71
N ILE A 269 -19.39 -9.33 -4.26
CA ILE A 269 -18.31 -10.30 -4.01
C ILE A 269 -17.65 -10.74 -5.33
N LEU A 270 -18.44 -10.90 -6.40
CA LEU A 270 -17.89 -11.23 -7.71
C LEU A 270 -17.05 -10.08 -8.29
N ILE A 271 -17.51 -8.84 -8.16
CA ILE A 271 -16.77 -7.65 -8.58
C ILE A 271 -15.45 -7.55 -7.79
N GLU A 272 -15.49 -7.73 -6.47
CA GLU A 272 -14.28 -7.78 -5.64
C GLU A 272 -13.30 -8.86 -6.11
N ALA A 273 -13.79 -10.08 -6.40
CA ALA A 273 -12.97 -11.16 -6.92
C ALA A 273 -12.38 -10.84 -8.31
N GLN A 274 -13.12 -10.13 -9.16
CA GLN A 274 -12.64 -9.66 -10.46
C GLN A 274 -11.45 -8.70 -10.30
N PHE A 275 -11.55 -7.70 -9.41
CA PHE A 275 -10.45 -6.77 -9.14
C PHE A 275 -9.26 -7.44 -8.45
N HIS A 276 -9.50 -8.43 -7.59
CA HIS A 276 -8.44 -9.29 -7.04
C HIS A 276 -7.67 -10.07 -8.11
N ALA A 277 -8.34 -10.51 -9.17
CA ALA A 277 -7.68 -11.19 -10.29
C ALA A 277 -6.91 -10.21 -11.18
N LEU A 278 -7.53 -9.05 -11.50
CA LEU A 278 -6.88 -7.98 -12.26
C LEU A 278 -5.61 -7.48 -11.58
N ARG A 279 -5.67 -7.23 -10.26
CA ARG A 279 -4.52 -6.85 -9.43
C ARG A 279 -3.35 -7.83 -9.56
N ARG A 280 -3.61 -9.13 -9.54
CA ARG A 280 -2.57 -10.18 -9.65
C ARG A 280 -1.94 -10.22 -11.05
N LEU A 281 -2.76 -10.09 -12.10
CA LEU A 281 -2.29 -10.08 -13.48
C LEU A 281 -1.45 -8.84 -13.79
N VAL A 282 -1.92 -7.67 -13.36
CA VAL A 282 -1.24 -6.38 -13.56
C VAL A 282 0.07 -6.29 -12.77
N ALA A 283 0.18 -7.00 -11.66
CA ALA A 283 1.42 -7.07 -10.89
C ALA A 283 2.61 -7.63 -11.68
N SER A 284 2.32 -8.52 -12.63
CA SER A 284 3.34 -9.12 -13.49
C SER A 284 3.87 -8.09 -14.49
N LYS A 285 5.13 -8.22 -14.88
CA LYS A 285 5.78 -7.33 -15.88
C LYS A 285 4.96 -7.23 -17.18
N ALA A 286 4.45 -8.36 -17.67
CA ALA A 286 3.64 -8.41 -18.88
C ALA A 286 2.30 -7.65 -18.72
N GLY A 287 1.63 -7.81 -17.58
CA GLY A 287 0.37 -7.12 -17.29
C GLY A 287 0.54 -5.62 -17.02
N PHE A 288 1.61 -5.25 -16.31
CA PHE A 288 1.98 -3.85 -16.07
C PHE A 288 2.26 -3.10 -17.37
N ASN A 289 2.95 -3.75 -18.31
CA ASN A 289 3.24 -3.20 -19.63
C ASN A 289 2.01 -3.21 -20.56
N ALA A 290 1.13 -4.21 -20.43
CA ALA A 290 -0.06 -4.35 -21.27
C ALA A 290 -1.02 -3.15 -21.16
N PHE A 291 -0.99 -2.40 -20.06
CA PHE A 291 -1.90 -1.28 -19.83
C PHE A 291 -1.75 -0.13 -20.85
N THR A 292 -0.52 0.20 -21.26
CA THR A 292 -0.28 1.23 -22.29
C THR A 292 0.26 0.71 -23.62
N GLN A 293 0.58 -0.59 -23.72
CA GLN A 293 0.97 -1.18 -24.99
C GLN A 293 -0.21 -1.10 -25.98
N LEU A 294 0.01 -0.40 -27.10
CA LEU A 294 -0.90 -0.33 -28.24
C LEU A 294 -0.43 -1.32 -29.30
N PRO A 295 -1.10 -2.46 -29.55
CA PRO A 295 -0.73 -3.31 -30.66
C PRO A 295 -1.22 -2.72 -31.99
N GLY A 296 -0.40 -2.87 -33.02
CA GLY A 296 -0.73 -2.55 -34.42
C GLY A 296 -1.83 -3.41 -35.04
N ASP A 297 -2.48 -4.31 -34.27
CA ASP A 297 -3.59 -5.14 -34.73
C ASP A 297 -4.92 -4.67 -34.17
N VAL A 298 -5.87 -4.56 -35.10
CA VAL A 298 -7.13 -3.84 -35.02
C VAL A 298 -8.10 -4.50 -34.02
N LEU A 299 -8.78 -3.64 -33.24
CA LEU A 299 -10.06 -3.84 -32.51
C LEU A 299 -10.10 -4.47 -31.10
N ALA A 300 -9.14 -5.29 -30.65
CA ALA A 300 -9.25 -5.94 -29.32
C ALA A 300 -8.48 -5.21 -28.19
N PHE A 301 -7.23 -4.80 -28.41
CA PHE A 301 -6.36 -4.32 -27.33
C PHE A 301 -6.41 -2.82 -27.05
N ALA A 302 -6.80 -1.98 -28.02
CA ALA A 302 -7.07 -0.55 -27.79
C ALA A 302 -8.22 -0.29 -26.79
N LYS A 303 -8.96 -1.35 -26.40
CA LYS A 303 -10.04 -1.29 -25.42
C LYS A 303 -9.60 -1.52 -23.97
N MET A 304 -8.40 -2.06 -23.67
CA MET A 304 -8.06 -2.44 -22.28
C MET A 304 -8.17 -1.27 -21.30
N ARG A 305 -7.49 -0.15 -21.57
CA ARG A 305 -7.55 1.06 -20.72
C ARG A 305 -8.97 1.60 -20.60
N VAL A 306 -9.71 1.66 -21.71
CA VAL A 306 -11.07 2.22 -21.73
C VAL A 306 -12.04 1.34 -20.96
N THR A 307 -12.01 0.03 -21.21
CA THR A 307 -12.83 -0.98 -20.52
C THR A 307 -12.49 -1.04 -19.03
N LEU A 308 -11.21 -1.05 -18.67
CA LEU A 308 -10.79 -0.98 -17.26
C LEU A 308 -11.28 0.32 -16.61
N GLY A 309 -11.13 1.47 -17.29
CA GLY A 309 -11.64 2.75 -16.79
C GLY A 309 -13.16 2.76 -16.58
N GLN A 310 -13.92 2.18 -17.50
CA GLN A 310 -15.37 2.01 -17.36
C GLN A 310 -15.73 1.10 -16.18
N LEU A 311 -15.05 -0.03 -16.02
CA LEU A 311 -15.24 -0.94 -14.89
C LEU A 311 -14.93 -0.27 -13.56
N VAL A 312 -13.81 0.46 -13.47
CA VAL A 312 -13.42 1.24 -12.28
C VAL A 312 -14.50 2.26 -11.93
N VAL A 313 -14.95 3.07 -12.89
CA VAL A 313 -15.96 4.10 -12.65
C VAL A 313 -17.31 3.48 -12.25
N ASN A 314 -17.69 2.35 -12.86
CA ASN A 314 -18.92 1.63 -12.51
C ASN A 314 -18.83 1.03 -11.10
N ALA A 315 -17.69 0.45 -10.74
CA ALA A 315 -17.47 -0.12 -9.41
C ALA A 315 -17.47 0.95 -8.31
N LEU A 316 -16.84 2.12 -8.54
CA LEU A 316 -16.85 3.23 -7.59
C LEU A 316 -18.25 3.83 -7.38
N LYS A 317 -19.11 3.80 -8.40
CA LYS A 317 -20.52 4.25 -8.29
C LYS A 317 -21.35 3.39 -7.34
N LEU A 318 -20.94 2.15 -7.06
CA LEU A 318 -21.65 1.26 -6.13
C LEU A 318 -21.52 1.71 -4.66
N ARG A 319 -20.54 2.57 -4.34
CA ARG A 319 -20.30 3.12 -2.99
C ARG A 319 -20.14 2.06 -1.90
N ASP A 320 -19.62 0.89 -2.25
CA ASP A 320 -19.25 -0.16 -1.30
C ASP A 320 -17.76 -0.07 -0.95
N ASP A 321 -17.44 -0.03 0.34
CA ASP A 321 -16.06 0.15 0.82
C ASP A 321 -15.13 -1.00 0.39
N ALA A 322 -15.63 -2.24 0.37
CA ALA A 322 -14.81 -3.42 0.05
C ALA A 322 -14.46 -3.45 -1.45
N VAL A 323 -15.45 -3.19 -2.31
CA VAL A 323 -15.22 -3.02 -3.75
C VAL A 323 -14.28 -1.83 -4.00
N THR A 324 -14.56 -0.67 -3.39
CA THR A 324 -13.74 0.55 -3.55
C THR A 324 -12.28 0.29 -3.16
N HIS A 325 -12.03 -0.39 -2.05
CA HIS A 325 -10.69 -0.79 -1.64
C HIS A 325 -10.01 -1.70 -2.69
N SER A 326 -10.71 -2.75 -3.17
CA SER A 326 -10.15 -3.67 -4.17
C SER A 326 -9.84 -3.00 -5.51
N VAL A 327 -10.66 -2.03 -5.93
CA VAL A 327 -10.48 -1.22 -7.13
C VAL A 327 -9.23 -0.35 -7.00
N LEU A 328 -9.12 0.36 -5.87
CA LEU A 328 -7.99 1.24 -5.62
C LEU A 328 -6.67 0.47 -5.49
N ASP A 329 -6.67 -0.70 -4.84
CA ASP A 329 -5.47 -1.54 -4.74
C ASP A 329 -5.01 -2.01 -6.14
N ALA A 330 -5.94 -2.39 -7.03
CA ALA A 330 -5.61 -2.71 -8.42
C ALA A 330 -5.00 -1.51 -9.18
N ILE A 331 -5.58 -0.31 -9.03
CA ILE A 331 -5.07 0.92 -9.69
C ILE A 331 -3.69 1.31 -9.15
N ASN A 332 -3.48 1.21 -7.83
CA ASN A 332 -2.21 1.50 -7.19
C ASN A 332 -1.07 0.66 -7.76
N THR A 333 -1.37 -0.57 -8.20
CA THR A 333 -0.36 -1.44 -8.81
C THR A 333 -0.06 -1.19 -10.27
N LEU A 334 -0.88 -0.38 -10.94
CA LEU A 334 -0.51 0.24 -12.20
C LEU A 334 0.36 1.48 -11.99
N MET A 335 0.23 2.16 -10.84
CA MET A 335 1.03 3.35 -10.52
C MET A 335 2.42 3.03 -9.98
N HIS A 336 2.57 1.92 -9.25
CA HIS A 336 3.85 1.47 -8.72
C HIS A 336 4.07 -0.02 -9.03
N PRO A 337 5.13 -0.39 -9.78
CA PRO A 337 5.40 -1.77 -10.15
C PRO A 337 5.70 -2.63 -8.92
N MET A 338 5.16 -3.87 -8.92
CA MET A 338 5.27 -4.83 -7.80
C MET A 338 6.34 -5.92 -8.02
N HIS A 339 7.14 -5.80 -9.08
CA HIS A 339 8.13 -6.79 -9.51
C HIS A 339 9.56 -6.25 -9.47
N ASP A 340 10.55 -7.13 -9.37
CA ASP A 340 11.96 -6.78 -9.11
C ASP A 340 12.66 -5.96 -10.21
N GLN A 341 12.14 -5.97 -11.44
CA GLN A 341 12.68 -5.20 -12.57
C GLN A 341 11.74 -4.05 -13.00
N PRO A 342 11.58 -2.99 -12.19
CA PRO A 342 10.68 -1.89 -12.51
C PRO A 342 11.12 -1.18 -13.80
N ASP A 343 10.21 -1.11 -14.77
CA ASP A 343 10.38 -0.26 -15.95
C ASP A 343 9.86 1.14 -15.61
N ILE A 344 10.79 2.05 -15.37
CA ILE A 344 10.49 3.43 -14.99
C ILE A 344 9.74 4.17 -16.10
N ARG A 345 9.98 3.83 -17.37
CA ARG A 345 9.29 4.44 -18.51
C ARG A 345 7.84 4.00 -18.53
N GLN A 346 7.60 2.70 -18.35
CA GLN A 346 6.24 2.17 -18.28
C GLN A 346 5.48 2.76 -17.09
N GLU A 347 6.14 2.95 -15.95
CA GLU A 347 5.55 3.63 -14.79
C GLU A 347 5.07 5.05 -15.15
N GLN A 348 5.87 5.85 -15.87
CA GLN A 348 5.48 7.19 -16.34
C GLN A 348 4.23 7.14 -17.24
N LEU A 349 4.18 6.20 -18.20
CA LEU A 349 3.06 6.05 -19.12
C LEU A 349 1.78 5.63 -18.40
N ASN A 350 1.89 4.70 -17.44
CA ASN A 350 0.75 4.26 -16.62
C ASN A 350 0.21 5.42 -15.78
N LYS A 351 1.09 6.14 -15.07
CA LYS A 351 0.70 7.31 -14.26
C LYS A 351 0.04 8.39 -15.09
N ALA A 352 0.61 8.75 -16.25
CA ALA A 352 0.02 9.73 -17.15
C ALA A 352 -1.38 9.30 -17.62
N SER A 353 -1.55 8.01 -17.92
CA SER A 353 -2.83 7.46 -18.39
C SER A 353 -3.92 7.41 -17.32
N ILE A 354 -3.55 7.20 -16.05
CA ILE A 354 -4.47 7.13 -14.91
C ILE A 354 -4.86 8.54 -14.45
N MET A 355 -3.89 9.45 -14.37
CA MET A 355 -4.10 10.82 -13.87
C MET A 355 -4.65 11.79 -14.93
N SER A 356 -4.84 11.34 -16.18
CA SER A 356 -5.29 12.21 -17.28
C SER A 356 -6.68 12.82 -17.10
N SER A 357 -7.56 12.21 -16.31
CA SER A 357 -8.95 12.65 -16.15
C SER A 357 -9.12 13.45 -14.86
N GLU A 358 -9.33 14.77 -14.97
CA GLU A 358 -9.59 15.64 -13.83
C GLU A 358 -10.87 15.25 -13.07
N ILE A 359 -11.93 14.84 -13.78
CA ILE A 359 -13.19 14.40 -13.16
C ILE A 359 -12.96 13.17 -12.27
N PHE A 360 -12.17 12.22 -12.75
CA PHE A 360 -11.82 11.03 -11.98
C PHE A 360 -11.00 11.39 -10.73
N LEU A 361 -9.96 12.23 -10.88
CA LEU A 361 -9.15 12.69 -9.75
C LEU A 361 -9.98 13.45 -8.70
N SER A 362 -10.87 14.35 -9.14
CA SER A 362 -11.78 15.07 -8.26
C SER A 362 -12.67 14.10 -7.48
N HIS A 363 -13.21 13.07 -8.14
CA HIS A 363 -14.02 12.05 -7.48
C HIS A 363 -13.25 11.29 -6.40
N LEU A 364 -11.98 10.92 -6.66
CA LEU A 364 -11.13 10.27 -5.66
C LEU A 364 -10.85 11.18 -4.45
N VAL A 365 -10.58 12.46 -4.70
CA VAL A 365 -10.37 13.46 -3.64
C VAL A 365 -11.66 13.71 -2.83
N ASP A 366 -12.83 13.64 -3.47
CA ASP A 366 -14.12 13.75 -2.78
C ASP A 366 -14.41 12.52 -1.90
N ILE A 367 -14.12 11.29 -2.38
CA ILE A 367 -14.19 10.06 -1.56
C ILE A 367 -13.24 10.18 -0.36
N PHE A 368 -12.00 10.61 -0.60
CA PHE A 368 -11.00 10.84 0.45
C PHE A 368 -11.53 11.81 1.51
N THR A 369 -12.02 12.97 1.08
CA THR A 369 -12.54 14.01 1.98
C THR A 369 -13.72 13.49 2.81
N LEU A 370 -14.63 12.75 2.17
CA LEU A 370 -15.79 12.16 2.84
C LEU A 370 -15.38 11.20 3.96
N HIS A 371 -14.45 10.27 3.68
CA HIS A 371 -14.00 9.30 4.67
C HIS A 371 -13.13 9.92 5.76
N ALA A 372 -12.24 10.87 5.42
CA ALA A 372 -11.39 11.56 6.38
C ALA A 372 -12.20 12.39 7.39
N LEU A 373 -13.24 13.09 6.92
CA LEU A 373 -14.12 13.88 7.81
C LEU A 373 -15.06 13.02 8.65
N ARG A 374 -15.52 11.87 8.12
CA ARG A 374 -16.41 10.95 8.85
C ARG A 374 -15.66 10.01 9.79
N GLY A 375 -14.35 9.84 9.62
CA GLY A 375 -13.58 8.83 10.33
C GLY A 375 -14.01 7.39 9.98
N SER A 376 -14.42 7.15 8.74
CA SER A 376 -14.88 5.83 8.27
C SER A 376 -14.01 5.30 7.12
N GLY A 377 -14.18 4.03 6.74
CA GLY A 377 -13.53 3.46 5.56
C GLY A 377 -12.00 3.49 5.62
N SER A 378 -11.39 3.17 6.77
CA SER A 378 -9.93 3.26 6.96
C SER A 378 -9.12 2.48 5.91
N LEU A 379 -9.64 1.33 5.43
CA LEU A 379 -9.01 0.58 4.33
C LEU A 379 -9.02 1.37 3.01
N VAL A 380 -10.16 2.00 2.68
CA VAL A 380 -10.28 2.87 1.50
C VAL A 380 -9.36 4.09 1.64
N LEU A 381 -9.29 4.70 2.82
CA LEU A 381 -8.35 5.78 3.10
C LEU A 381 -6.89 5.36 2.92
N CYS A 382 -6.48 4.20 3.41
CA CYS A 382 -5.13 3.68 3.14
C CYS A 382 -4.84 3.59 1.64
N ALA A 383 -5.75 2.98 0.87
CA ALA A 383 -5.55 2.81 -0.58
C ALA A 383 -5.54 4.16 -1.33
N LEU A 384 -6.35 5.14 -0.91
CA LEU A 384 -6.32 6.50 -1.48
C LEU A 384 -5.03 7.26 -1.13
N LEU A 385 -4.54 7.11 0.10
CA LEU A 385 -3.28 7.71 0.52
C LEU A 385 -2.10 7.11 -0.27
N ASP A 386 -2.11 5.81 -0.54
CA ASP A 386 -1.12 5.17 -1.43
C ASP A 386 -1.20 5.76 -2.84
N PHE A 387 -2.41 5.91 -3.40
CA PHE A 387 -2.62 6.54 -4.71
C PHE A 387 -2.01 7.95 -4.78
N PHE A 388 -2.32 8.80 -3.80
CA PHE A 388 -1.78 10.17 -3.73
C PHE A 388 -0.27 10.17 -3.46
N THR A 389 0.23 9.23 -2.66
CA THR A 389 1.67 9.06 -2.41
C THR A 389 2.42 8.75 -3.70
N TYR A 390 1.92 7.80 -4.50
CA TYR A 390 2.53 7.45 -5.78
C TYR A 390 2.44 8.57 -6.83
N GLY A 391 1.41 9.41 -6.75
CA GLY A 391 1.24 10.54 -7.67
C GLY A 391 2.09 11.77 -7.30
N VAL A 392 2.15 12.13 -6.01
CA VAL A 392 2.57 13.47 -5.56
C VAL A 392 3.78 13.45 -4.61
N CYS A 393 4.02 12.37 -3.88
CA CYS A 393 5.09 12.33 -2.89
C CYS A 393 6.42 11.81 -3.47
N LEU A 394 7.55 12.29 -2.96
CA LEU A 394 8.86 11.73 -3.28
C LEU A 394 9.06 10.36 -2.62
N PRO A 395 9.82 9.45 -3.26
CA PRO A 395 10.50 9.56 -4.57
C PRO A 395 9.58 9.34 -5.78
N TYR A 396 8.33 8.91 -5.58
CA TYR A 396 7.45 8.47 -6.66
C TYR A 396 7.00 9.59 -7.61
N SER A 397 6.91 10.84 -7.15
CA SER A 397 6.42 11.96 -7.96
C SER A 397 7.39 12.40 -9.06
N GLU A 398 8.63 11.90 -9.08
CA GLU A 398 9.60 12.18 -10.14
C GLU A 398 9.20 11.54 -11.48
N THR A 399 8.40 10.47 -11.44
CA THR A 399 7.85 9.80 -12.62
C THR A 399 6.46 10.32 -13.01
N SER A 400 5.93 11.32 -12.31
CA SER A 400 4.65 11.96 -12.64
C SER A 400 4.87 13.11 -13.64
N GLU A 401 4.04 13.17 -14.69
CA GLU A 401 4.05 14.28 -15.64
C GLU A 401 3.66 15.60 -14.96
N GLY A 402 4.41 16.69 -15.23
CA GLY A 402 4.28 17.96 -14.51
C GLY A 402 2.88 18.57 -14.51
N GLY A 403 2.20 18.62 -15.65
CA GLY A 403 0.84 19.18 -15.74
C GLY A 403 -0.20 18.36 -14.97
N LEU A 404 -0.09 17.03 -15.00
CA LEU A 404 -0.99 16.13 -14.25
C LEU A 404 -0.70 16.16 -12.75
N PHE A 405 0.58 16.25 -12.39
CA PHE A 405 1.03 16.45 -11.02
C PHE A 405 0.44 17.74 -10.42
N ASP A 406 0.55 18.86 -11.13
CA ASP A 406 0.03 20.16 -10.67
C ASP A 406 -1.49 20.14 -10.49
N ASN A 407 -2.21 19.45 -11.38
CA ASN A 407 -3.65 19.32 -11.25
C ASN A 407 -4.04 18.54 -9.98
N LEU A 408 -3.41 17.39 -9.74
CA LEU A 408 -3.66 16.58 -8.55
C LEU A 408 -3.27 17.33 -7.27
N LEU A 409 -2.11 18.00 -7.26
CA LEU A 409 -1.64 18.79 -6.14
C LEU A 409 -2.61 19.93 -5.80
N ARG A 410 -3.14 20.62 -6.82
CA ARG A 410 -4.17 21.67 -6.65
C ARG A 410 -5.47 21.11 -6.05
N LEU A 411 -5.94 19.96 -6.53
CA LEU A 411 -7.15 19.32 -5.99
C LEU A 411 -6.97 18.93 -4.52
N LEU A 412 -5.80 18.40 -4.15
CA LEU A 412 -5.45 18.07 -2.76
C LEU A 412 -5.29 19.32 -1.88
N ALA A 413 -4.67 20.38 -2.39
CA ALA A 413 -4.52 21.65 -1.68
C ALA A 413 -5.89 22.25 -1.29
N ASN A 414 -6.86 22.22 -2.20
CA ASN A 414 -8.24 22.69 -1.95
C ASN A 414 -8.97 21.92 -0.85
N ARG A 415 -8.48 20.72 -0.49
CA ARG A 415 -9.02 19.86 0.58
C ARG A 415 -8.00 19.62 1.69
N GLY A 416 -6.92 20.39 1.75
CA GLY A 416 -5.77 20.15 2.62
C GLY A 416 -6.13 20.11 4.11
N ARG A 417 -7.17 20.85 4.54
CA ARG A 417 -7.66 20.82 5.92
C ARG A 417 -8.11 19.43 6.38
N ALA A 418 -8.61 18.59 5.47
CA ALA A 418 -9.05 17.23 5.81
C ALA A 418 -7.89 16.32 6.26
N LEU A 419 -6.65 16.59 5.82
CA LEU A 419 -5.47 15.82 6.20
C LEU A 419 -5.18 15.91 7.70
N PHE A 420 -5.50 17.02 8.37
CA PHE A 420 -5.27 17.18 9.81
C PHE A 420 -6.07 16.17 10.65
N ARG A 421 -7.22 15.70 10.16
CA ARG A 421 -8.03 14.67 10.84
C ARG A 421 -7.35 13.31 10.86
N LEU A 422 -6.45 13.05 9.92
CA LEU A 422 -5.75 11.77 9.80
C LEU A 422 -4.69 11.59 10.87
N TYR A 423 -4.15 12.66 11.45
CA TYR A 423 -3.05 12.58 12.41
C TYR A 423 -3.46 11.94 13.74
N LEU A 424 -4.75 11.96 14.07
CA LEU A 424 -5.32 11.28 15.24
C LEU A 424 -5.82 9.86 14.93
N HIS A 425 -5.63 9.37 13.71
CA HIS A 425 -6.11 8.05 13.32
C HIS A 425 -5.26 6.95 13.97
N PRO A 426 -5.87 5.85 14.48
CA PRO A 426 -5.14 4.79 15.20
C PRO A 426 -4.18 3.97 14.31
N SER A 427 -4.34 4.01 12.99
CA SER A 427 -3.40 3.41 12.04
C SER A 427 -2.28 4.37 11.67
N LEU A 428 -1.05 4.02 12.05
CA LEU A 428 0.16 4.78 11.70
C LEU A 428 0.41 4.86 10.19
N ALA A 429 -0.08 3.90 9.41
CA ALA A 429 0.01 3.94 7.95
C ALA A 429 -0.75 5.15 7.38
N ILE A 430 -1.93 5.45 7.93
CA ILE A 430 -2.76 6.59 7.54
C ILE A 430 -2.10 7.91 7.98
N VAL A 431 -1.57 7.95 9.20
CA VAL A 431 -0.82 9.11 9.72
C VAL A 431 0.39 9.40 8.82
N ARG A 432 1.17 8.36 8.47
CA ARG A 432 2.33 8.45 7.57
C ARG A 432 1.93 8.95 6.19
N GLY A 433 0.91 8.36 5.57
CA GLY A 433 0.42 8.76 4.24
C GLY A 433 -0.07 10.21 4.21
N GLY A 434 -0.90 10.61 5.19
CA GLY A 434 -1.37 11.99 5.31
C GLY A 434 -0.23 12.98 5.50
N GLY A 435 0.77 12.62 6.30
CA GLY A 435 1.95 13.42 6.55
C GLY A 435 2.88 13.57 5.34
N MET A 436 3.03 12.52 4.53
CA MET A 436 3.80 12.59 3.27
C MET A 436 3.14 13.54 2.27
N ILE A 437 1.81 13.49 2.16
CA ILE A 437 1.04 14.39 1.29
C ILE A 437 1.13 15.83 1.78
N MET A 438 0.98 16.06 3.09
CA MET A 438 1.11 17.41 3.67
C MET A 438 2.50 18.01 3.41
N ARG A 439 3.55 17.20 3.54
CA ARG A 439 4.91 17.60 3.20
C ARG A 439 5.01 18.01 1.72
N ALA A 440 4.48 17.20 0.81
CA ALA A 440 4.48 17.53 -0.62
C ALA A 440 3.67 18.80 -0.93
N LEU A 441 2.54 19.04 -0.26
CA LEU A 441 1.74 20.26 -0.42
C LEU A 441 2.50 21.52 -0.01
N ILE A 442 3.27 21.47 1.08
CA ILE A 442 4.05 22.62 1.56
C ILE A 442 5.31 22.83 0.70
N GLU A 443 6.00 21.75 0.32
CA GLU A 443 7.24 21.81 -0.46
C GLU A 443 6.99 22.15 -1.95
N GLU A 444 5.82 21.85 -2.50
CA GLU A 444 5.55 21.94 -3.95
C GLU A 444 4.30 22.76 -4.34
N GLY A 445 3.38 23.02 -3.41
CA GLY A 445 2.06 23.63 -3.66
C GLY A 445 2.04 25.15 -3.83
N GLY A 446 3.19 25.82 -3.71
CA GLY A 446 3.32 27.27 -3.79
C GLY A 446 3.25 27.97 -2.44
N THR A 447 3.67 29.24 -2.39
CA THR A 447 3.83 30.00 -1.14
C THR A 447 2.52 30.27 -0.42
N ASP A 448 1.45 30.51 -1.17
CA ASP A 448 0.13 30.86 -0.59
C ASP A 448 -0.51 29.65 0.09
N VAL A 449 -0.51 28.50 -0.59
CA VAL A 449 -0.98 27.23 -0.04
C VAL A 449 -0.15 26.85 1.19
N ALA A 450 1.18 26.98 1.13
CA ALA A 450 2.05 26.71 2.27
C ALA A 450 1.72 27.61 3.47
N LYS A 451 1.48 28.91 3.25
CA LYS A 451 1.11 29.86 4.32
C LYS A 451 -0.23 29.49 4.97
N GLU A 452 -1.22 29.13 4.16
CA GLU A 452 -2.53 28.69 4.66
C GLU A 452 -2.40 27.41 5.51
N LEU A 453 -1.72 26.38 5.00
CA LEU A 453 -1.53 25.10 5.69
C LEU A 453 -0.73 25.25 7.00
N ARG A 454 0.26 26.15 7.05
CA ARG A 454 1.01 26.49 8.27
C ARG A 454 0.13 27.09 9.36
N SER A 455 -0.75 28.01 8.98
CA SER A 455 -1.73 28.60 9.91
C SER A 455 -2.71 27.53 10.40
N LEU A 456 -3.23 26.70 9.48
CA LEU A 456 -4.15 25.62 9.84
C LEU A 456 -3.51 24.59 10.79
N ALA A 457 -2.23 24.27 10.62
CA ALA A 457 -1.50 23.33 11.49
C ALA A 457 -1.45 23.78 12.96
N LEU A 458 -1.41 25.10 13.22
CA LEU A 458 -1.54 25.66 14.56
C LEU A 458 -2.98 25.56 15.06
N THR A 459 -3.97 25.95 14.24
CA THR A 459 -5.38 25.96 14.65
C THR A 459 -5.96 24.57 14.93
N GLU A 460 -5.52 23.54 14.19
CA GLU A 460 -5.97 22.16 14.37
C GLU A 460 -5.12 21.40 15.40
N GLY A 461 -4.13 22.05 16.04
CA GLY A 461 -3.26 21.43 17.05
C GLY A 461 -2.24 20.41 16.50
N ALA A 462 -2.12 20.29 15.18
CA ALA A 462 -1.26 19.31 14.54
C ALA A 462 0.23 19.57 14.77
N LEU A 463 0.64 20.84 14.89
CA LEU A 463 2.03 21.19 15.21
C LEU A 463 2.46 20.56 16.54
N LEU A 464 1.62 20.68 17.57
CA LEU A 464 1.88 20.13 18.90
C LEU A 464 1.91 18.60 18.90
N HIS A 465 0.95 17.98 18.21
CA HIS A 465 0.88 16.53 18.08
C HIS A 465 2.14 15.96 17.43
N HIS A 466 2.56 16.49 16.28
CA HIS A 466 3.78 16.03 15.62
C HIS A 466 5.06 16.44 16.33
N PHE A 467 5.07 17.57 17.06
CA PHE A 467 6.19 17.91 17.92
C PHE A 467 6.37 16.89 19.04
N TRP A 468 5.28 16.46 19.68
CA TRP A 468 5.30 15.39 20.67
C TRP A 468 5.82 14.08 20.06
N THR A 469 5.28 13.66 18.92
CA THR A 469 5.74 12.45 18.21
C THR A 469 7.20 12.55 17.76
N ALA A 470 7.68 13.73 17.37
CA ALA A 470 9.07 13.95 16.97
C ALA A 470 10.06 13.76 18.14
N CYS A 471 9.66 14.20 19.33
CA CYS A 471 10.47 14.22 20.56
C CYS A 471 10.39 12.92 21.36
N PHE A 472 9.19 12.36 21.53
CA PHE A 472 8.91 11.30 22.51
C PHE A 472 8.69 9.92 21.91
N THR A 473 8.66 9.76 20.59
CA THR A 473 8.63 8.42 20.00
C THR A 473 9.91 7.68 20.35
N GLN A 474 9.74 6.57 21.07
CA GLN A 474 10.79 5.65 21.50
C GLN A 474 10.58 4.28 20.86
N GLY A 475 11.66 3.54 20.64
CA GLY A 475 11.65 2.17 20.09
C GLY A 475 12.43 2.03 18.79
N ASN A 476 12.68 0.78 18.40
CA ASN A 476 13.47 0.42 17.22
C ASN A 476 12.61 0.07 15.98
N ASP A 477 11.29 0.23 16.07
CA ASP A 477 10.39 -0.16 14.98
C ASP A 477 10.49 0.80 13.79
N PRO A 478 10.67 0.28 12.56
CA PRO A 478 10.84 1.11 11.38
C PRO A 478 9.61 1.96 11.05
N ARG A 479 8.39 1.52 11.36
CA ARG A 479 7.16 2.28 11.05
C ARG A 479 7.01 3.48 11.98
N SER A 480 7.18 3.26 13.28
CA SER A 480 7.15 4.33 14.28
C SER A 480 8.28 5.35 14.05
N LEU A 481 9.49 4.86 13.75
CA LEU A 481 10.63 5.72 13.40
C LEU A 481 10.42 6.50 12.10
N ALA A 482 9.76 5.91 11.10
CA ALA A 482 9.39 6.64 9.88
C ALA A 482 8.39 7.78 10.18
N VAL A 483 7.38 7.55 11.03
CA VAL A 483 6.44 8.59 11.47
C VAL A 483 7.16 9.65 12.31
N GLN A 484 8.11 9.27 13.16
CA GLN A 484 8.93 10.22 13.91
C GLN A 484 9.78 11.09 12.98
N GLN A 485 10.50 10.49 12.03
CA GLN A 485 11.31 11.24 11.06
C GLN A 485 10.44 12.20 10.24
N LEU A 486 9.28 11.74 9.80
CA LEU A 486 8.33 12.57 9.07
C LEU A 486 7.78 13.71 9.95
N SER A 487 7.48 13.45 11.21
CA SER A 487 7.02 14.46 12.16
C SER A 487 8.07 15.55 12.40
N ARG A 488 9.35 15.17 12.51
CA ARG A 488 10.49 16.12 12.60
C ARG A 488 10.56 17.03 11.37
N GLN A 489 10.33 16.47 10.18
CA GLN A 489 10.27 17.26 8.93
C GLN A 489 9.07 18.21 8.93
N LEU A 490 7.88 17.73 9.27
CA LEU A 490 6.67 18.55 9.31
C LEU A 490 6.77 19.72 10.29
N VAL A 491 7.32 19.52 11.49
CA VAL A 491 7.55 20.59 12.48
C VAL A 491 8.45 21.68 11.89
N ALA A 492 9.53 21.29 11.21
CA ALA A 492 10.43 22.24 10.57
C ALA A 492 9.74 22.99 9.40
N LEU A 493 8.91 22.31 8.60
CA LEU A 493 8.16 22.91 7.51
C LEU A 493 7.05 23.86 8.00
N TRP A 494 6.42 23.56 9.14
CA TRP A 494 5.33 24.35 9.71
C TRP A 494 5.79 25.59 10.48
N SER A 495 6.96 25.51 11.10
CA SER A 495 7.58 26.61 11.85
C SER A 495 8.30 27.63 10.96
N GLU A 496 8.59 27.28 9.71
CA GLU A 496 9.25 28.19 8.78
C GLU A 496 8.34 29.38 8.40
N ASN A 497 8.87 30.59 8.51
CA ASN A 497 8.18 31.84 8.19
C ASN A 497 6.83 32.03 8.91
N ASN A 498 6.68 31.45 10.11
CA ASN A 498 5.48 31.52 10.93
C ASN A 498 5.78 32.02 12.35
N GLN A 499 5.53 33.31 12.62
CA GLN A 499 5.83 33.94 13.91
C GLN A 499 5.03 33.33 15.07
N ASP A 500 3.76 32.99 14.85
CA ASP A 500 2.88 32.41 15.88
C ASP A 500 3.42 31.06 16.40
N ALA A 501 3.98 30.25 15.49
CA ALA A 501 4.62 28.99 15.86
C ALA A 501 5.88 29.21 16.72
N TRP A 502 6.68 30.23 16.39
CA TRP A 502 7.86 30.59 17.18
C TRP A 502 7.53 31.12 18.56
N ASP A 503 6.49 31.93 18.67
CA ASP A 503 6.02 32.43 19.97
C ASP A 503 5.46 31.31 20.85
N LEU A 504 4.83 30.31 20.24
CA LEU A 504 4.43 29.08 20.93
C LEU A 504 5.65 28.30 21.44
N PHE A 505 6.66 28.04 20.60
CA PHE A 505 7.87 27.34 21.02
C PHE A 505 8.64 28.06 22.12
N LYS A 506 8.74 29.40 22.06
CA LYS A 506 9.38 30.21 23.10
C LYS A 506 8.69 30.10 24.47
N ARG A 507 7.39 29.83 24.49
CA ARG A 507 6.61 29.63 25.72
C ARG A 507 6.71 28.20 26.23
N MET A 508 6.79 27.23 25.32
CA MET A 508 6.82 25.81 25.67
C MET A 508 8.19 25.31 26.08
N LEU A 509 9.25 25.76 25.41
CA LEU A 509 10.60 25.20 25.53
C LEU A 509 11.52 26.09 26.40
N PRO A 510 12.40 25.50 27.21
CA PRO A 510 13.41 26.23 27.95
C PRO A 510 14.41 26.87 26.98
N LEU A 511 14.99 28.01 27.41
CA LEU A 511 15.94 28.80 26.62
C LEU A 511 17.16 27.98 26.18
N GLY A 512 17.65 27.07 27.03
CA GLY A 512 18.76 26.18 26.69
C GLY A 512 18.50 25.31 25.47
N LEU A 513 17.28 24.79 25.28
CA LEU A 513 16.92 23.99 24.10
C LEU A 513 16.73 24.87 22.85
N LEU A 514 16.17 26.07 23.01
CA LEU A 514 16.01 27.03 21.90
C LEU A 514 17.37 27.47 21.33
N SER A 515 18.41 27.57 22.17
CA SER A 515 19.77 27.90 21.71
C SER A 515 20.31 26.91 20.67
N PHE A 516 19.91 25.63 20.71
CA PHE A 516 20.31 24.63 19.73
C PHE A 516 19.68 24.85 18.36
N LEU A 517 18.51 25.50 18.27
CA LEU A 517 17.89 25.86 16.99
C LEU A 517 18.64 27.01 16.30
N GLU A 518 19.32 27.85 17.06
CA GLU A 518 20.10 28.99 16.56
C GLU A 518 21.55 28.60 16.23
N SER A 519 22.01 27.44 16.71
CA SER A 519 23.36 26.93 16.46
C SER A 519 23.56 26.46 15.02
N THR A 520 24.76 26.68 14.48
CA THR A 520 25.18 26.20 13.15
C THR A 520 25.87 24.83 13.18
N GLU A 521 25.97 24.19 14.35
CA GLU A 521 26.63 22.89 14.49
C GLU A 521 25.81 21.75 13.89
N GLU A 522 26.45 20.81 13.22
CA GLU A 522 25.78 19.59 12.77
C GLU A 522 25.74 18.54 13.88
N PRO A 523 24.67 17.71 13.96
CA PRO A 523 24.63 16.62 14.91
C PRO A 523 25.74 15.61 14.61
N PRO A 524 26.39 15.02 15.64
CA PRO A 524 27.51 14.09 15.47
C PRO A 524 27.11 12.74 14.86
N VAL A 525 25.80 12.45 14.74
CA VAL A 525 25.27 11.19 14.20
C VAL A 525 24.57 11.45 12.87
N LYS A 526 24.95 10.68 11.84
CA LYS A 526 24.22 10.64 10.57
C LYS A 526 22.87 9.96 10.80
N LEU A 527 21.78 10.70 10.64
CA LEU A 527 20.42 10.18 10.75
C LEU A 527 20.16 9.15 9.64
N ILE A 528 19.76 7.94 10.01
CA ILE A 528 19.31 6.91 9.05
C ILE A 528 17.97 7.35 8.48
N ASN A 529 17.84 7.37 7.14
CA ASN A 529 16.56 7.62 6.49
C ASN A 529 15.68 6.36 6.59
N MET A 530 14.56 6.49 7.29
CA MET A 530 13.54 5.46 7.46
C MET A 530 12.39 5.59 6.44
N LEU A 531 12.37 6.68 5.68
CA LEU A 531 11.43 6.87 4.57
C LEU A 531 11.87 6.05 3.35
N PRO A 532 10.92 5.69 2.45
CA PRO A 532 11.23 4.92 1.25
C PRO A 532 12.32 5.62 0.42
N ASP A 533 13.47 4.96 0.26
CA ASP A 533 14.55 5.42 -0.58
C ASP A 533 14.52 4.64 -1.90
N ARG A 534 14.38 5.35 -3.00
CA ARG A 534 14.38 4.79 -4.36
C ARG A 534 15.12 5.78 -5.26
N ASP A 535 16.28 5.35 -5.74
CA ASP A 535 17.06 6.15 -6.69
C ASP A 535 16.50 5.98 -8.11
N ASN A 536 15.58 6.86 -8.49
CA ASN A 536 15.02 6.87 -9.83
C ASN A 536 16.03 7.29 -10.89
N LEU A 537 17.06 8.07 -10.52
CA LEU A 537 18.11 8.49 -11.44
C LEU A 537 18.96 7.28 -11.85
N GLN A 538 19.34 6.45 -10.88
CA GLN A 538 20.01 5.18 -11.16
C GLN A 538 19.14 4.28 -12.05
N LEU A 539 17.85 4.13 -11.73
CA LEU A 539 16.93 3.32 -12.54
C LEU A 539 16.78 3.83 -13.98
N ALA A 540 16.74 5.16 -14.18
CA ALA A 540 16.69 5.78 -15.50
C ALA A 540 18.00 5.54 -16.28
N HIS A 541 19.15 5.63 -15.60
CA HIS A 541 20.45 5.33 -16.20
C HIS A 541 20.58 3.86 -16.61
N GLU A 542 20.18 2.93 -15.75
CA GLU A 542 20.14 1.49 -16.06
C GLU A 542 19.21 1.19 -17.24
N HIS A 543 18.05 1.86 -17.32
CA HIS A 543 17.14 1.71 -18.46
C HIS A 543 17.80 2.17 -19.77
N MET A 544 18.53 3.29 -19.75
CA MET A 544 19.27 3.78 -20.92
C MET A 544 20.39 2.82 -21.33
N MET A 545 21.17 2.31 -20.38
CA MET A 545 22.22 1.32 -20.62
C MET A 545 21.65 0.05 -21.26
N ARG A 546 20.51 -0.47 -20.76
CA ARG A 546 19.83 -1.63 -21.36
C ARG A 546 19.40 -1.38 -22.81
N ILE A 547 18.95 -0.17 -23.14
CA ILE A 547 18.61 0.20 -24.54
C ILE A 547 19.88 0.23 -25.39
N GLU A 548 20.97 0.80 -24.88
CA GLU A 548 22.22 0.90 -25.60
C GLU A 548 22.86 -0.47 -25.86
N GLU A 549 22.86 -1.36 -24.87
CA GLU A 549 23.25 -2.77 -25.02
C GLU A 549 22.39 -3.47 -26.07
N ARG A 550 21.06 -3.27 -26.05
CA ARG A 550 20.16 -3.82 -27.06
C ARG A 550 20.50 -3.32 -28.46
N LYS A 551 20.82 -2.03 -28.63
CA LYS A 551 21.26 -1.45 -29.92
C LYS A 551 22.60 -2.01 -30.41
N GLN A 552 23.47 -2.43 -29.49
CA GLN A 552 24.76 -3.03 -29.81
C GLN A 552 24.66 -4.51 -30.23
N THR A 553 23.53 -5.18 -29.96
CA THR A 553 23.33 -6.57 -30.42
C THR A 553 23.31 -6.68 -31.94
N ILE A 554 23.99 -7.72 -32.46
CA ILE A 554 24.12 -7.98 -33.91
C ILE A 554 22.74 -8.10 -34.58
N SER A 555 21.77 -8.71 -33.90
CA SER A 555 20.40 -8.86 -34.40
C SER A 555 19.72 -7.52 -34.65
N TYR A 556 19.81 -6.57 -33.71
CA TYR A 556 19.22 -5.25 -33.87
C TYR A 556 19.90 -4.46 -35.00
N GLN A 557 21.22 -4.51 -35.09
CA GLN A 557 21.96 -3.86 -36.19
C GLN A 557 21.64 -4.46 -37.56
N LEU A 558 21.41 -5.78 -37.61
CA LEU A 558 21.01 -6.48 -38.82
C LEU A 558 19.56 -6.11 -39.20
N GLU A 559 18.63 -6.11 -38.24
CA GLU A 559 17.24 -5.70 -38.44
C GLU A 559 17.15 -4.26 -38.95
N SER A 560 17.87 -3.32 -38.33
CA SER A 560 17.93 -1.93 -38.78
C SER A 560 18.47 -1.80 -40.21
N LYS A 561 19.54 -2.52 -40.55
CA LYS A 561 20.09 -2.52 -41.91
C LYS A 561 19.14 -3.15 -42.93
N ILE A 562 18.42 -4.20 -42.55
CA ILE A 562 17.40 -4.83 -43.40
C ILE A 562 16.22 -3.87 -43.61
N ASP A 563 15.75 -3.20 -42.56
CA ASP A 563 14.67 -2.21 -42.65
C ASP A 563 15.07 -1.00 -43.53
N ASP A 564 16.32 -0.52 -43.42
CA ASP A 564 16.85 0.54 -44.28
C ASP A 564 16.97 0.10 -45.75
N LEU A 565 17.42 -1.13 -46.00
CA LEU A 565 17.47 -1.69 -47.34
C LEU A 565 16.07 -1.88 -47.93
N LEU A 566 15.10 -2.35 -47.13
CA LEU A 566 13.72 -2.56 -47.56
C LEU A 566 12.99 -1.23 -47.83
N THR A 567 13.23 -0.21 -47.01
CA THR A 567 12.66 1.14 -47.22
C THR A 567 13.25 1.78 -48.49
N HIS A 568 14.57 1.72 -48.67
CA HIS A 568 15.25 2.23 -49.86
C HIS A 568 14.86 1.48 -51.15
N TRP A 569 14.75 0.14 -51.09
CA TRP A 569 14.27 -0.68 -52.21
C TRP A 569 12.82 -0.32 -52.59
N ARG A 570 11.93 -0.15 -51.61
CA ARG A 570 10.53 0.24 -51.85
C ARG A 570 10.40 1.61 -52.49
N LEU A 571 11.16 2.60 -52.01
CA LEU A 571 11.21 3.93 -52.61
C LEU A 571 11.70 3.89 -54.06
N ARG A 572 12.70 3.05 -54.35
CA ARG A 572 13.23 2.86 -55.71
C ARG A 572 12.23 2.19 -56.65
N VAL A 573 11.39 1.28 -56.15
CA VAL A 573 10.36 0.56 -56.92
C VAL A 573 9.02 1.34 -56.98
N GLY A 574 8.92 2.51 -56.34
CA GLY A 574 7.70 3.34 -56.34
C GLY A 574 6.56 2.78 -55.50
N LEU A 575 6.83 1.86 -54.58
CA LEU A 575 5.84 1.27 -53.68
C LEU A 575 5.64 2.15 -52.43
N PRO A 576 4.40 2.46 -52.03
CA PRO A 576 4.15 3.25 -50.84
C PRO A 576 4.61 2.51 -49.57
N ILE A 577 5.20 3.26 -48.62
CA ILE A 577 5.60 2.72 -47.32
C ILE A 577 4.33 2.26 -46.57
N PRO A 578 4.25 0.99 -46.12
CA PRO A 578 3.11 0.53 -45.34
C PRO A 578 2.96 1.37 -44.06
N LYS A 579 1.76 1.92 -43.84
CA LYS A 579 1.44 2.70 -42.62
C LYS A 579 1.72 1.93 -41.32
N VAL A 580 1.74 0.60 -41.38
CA VAL A 580 2.05 -0.30 -40.26
C VAL A 580 3.53 -0.19 -39.85
N ILE A 581 4.46 -0.05 -40.79
CA ILE A 581 5.90 0.07 -40.52
C ILE A 581 6.23 1.45 -39.96
N GLY A 582 5.60 2.51 -40.48
CA GLY A 582 5.71 3.85 -39.89
C GLY A 582 5.20 3.91 -38.45
N LYS A 583 4.11 3.20 -38.13
CA LYS A 583 3.60 3.08 -36.76
C LYS A 583 4.51 2.25 -35.85
N GLN A 584 5.05 1.13 -36.34
CA GLN A 584 6.00 0.30 -35.56
C GLN A 584 7.30 1.05 -35.29
N ASN A 585 7.81 1.82 -36.25
CA ASN A 585 9.01 2.64 -36.06
C ASN A 585 8.76 3.78 -35.07
N HIS A 586 7.61 4.45 -35.10
CA HIS A 586 7.27 5.45 -34.08
C HIS A 586 7.08 4.87 -32.67
N VAL A 587 6.60 3.64 -32.54
CA VAL A 587 6.50 2.96 -31.23
C VAL A 587 7.88 2.57 -30.71
N LYS A 588 8.75 2.00 -31.55
CA LYS A 588 10.17 1.73 -31.21
C LYS A 588 10.91 3.00 -30.83
N GLU A 589 10.78 4.05 -31.64
CA GLU A 589 11.41 5.35 -31.40
C GLU A 589 10.84 6.05 -30.17
N ALA A 590 9.56 5.86 -29.85
CA ALA A 590 9.00 6.32 -28.60
C ALA A 590 9.67 5.58 -27.44
N GLU A 591 9.65 4.24 -27.42
CA GLU A 591 10.25 3.38 -26.36
C GLU A 591 11.72 3.71 -26.09
N GLU A 592 12.49 4.04 -27.13
CA GLU A 592 13.93 4.35 -27.05
C GLU A 592 14.28 5.76 -26.53
N ARG A 593 13.30 6.64 -26.31
CA ARG A 593 13.59 7.99 -25.79
C ARG A 593 14.13 7.94 -24.36
N PRO A 594 15.05 8.85 -23.99
CA PRO A 594 15.53 8.93 -22.63
C PRO A 594 14.38 9.26 -21.66
N VAL A 595 14.43 8.64 -20.48
CA VAL A 595 13.46 8.87 -19.41
C VAL A 595 13.75 10.24 -18.80
N VAL A 596 12.79 11.16 -18.89
CA VAL A 596 12.90 12.49 -18.29
C VAL A 596 12.18 12.48 -16.96
N LEU A 597 12.94 12.64 -15.88
CA LEU A 597 12.39 12.75 -14.53
C LEU A 597 11.98 14.19 -14.23
N ARG A 598 10.86 14.35 -13.55
CA ARG A 598 10.39 15.64 -13.03
C ARG A 598 11.36 16.10 -11.94
N ARG A 599 11.82 17.34 -12.04
CA ARG A 599 12.59 17.99 -10.97
C ARG A 599 11.63 18.58 -9.93
N PRO A 600 11.73 18.21 -8.64
CA PRO A 600 10.87 18.79 -7.61
C PRO A 600 11.15 20.28 -7.42
N ARG A 601 10.13 21.05 -7.03
CA ARG A 601 10.24 22.53 -6.91
C ARG A 601 11.04 23.00 -5.70
N HIS A 602 11.32 22.11 -4.74
CA HIS A 602 12.16 22.33 -3.57
C HIS A 602 12.01 23.73 -2.94
N LEU A 603 10.81 24.08 -2.46
CA LEU A 603 10.61 25.34 -1.74
C LEU A 603 11.38 25.40 -0.40
N LEU A 604 11.85 24.25 0.11
CA LEU A 604 12.54 24.15 1.40
C LEU A 604 13.83 23.33 1.27
N GLN A 605 14.95 24.04 1.28
CA GLN A 605 16.32 23.51 1.13
C GLN A 605 17.02 23.26 2.48
N SER A 606 16.42 23.71 3.60
CA SER A 606 17.02 23.71 4.94
C SER A 606 17.16 22.32 5.60
N LEU A 607 16.42 21.32 5.13
CA LEU A 607 16.38 19.97 5.71
C LEU A 607 17.16 18.91 4.90
N ARG A 608 17.80 19.28 3.78
CA ARG A 608 18.69 18.40 3.01
C ARG A 608 20.00 19.17 2.80
N GLY A 609 21.03 18.81 3.55
CA GLY A 609 22.29 19.54 3.66
C GLY A 609 23.17 19.55 2.41
N ASP A 610 22.59 19.63 1.20
CA ASP A 610 23.30 19.42 -0.06
C ASP A 610 23.34 20.68 -0.96
N SER A 611 22.86 21.84 -0.50
CA SER A 611 23.06 23.10 -1.23
C SER A 611 24.07 24.02 -0.53
N VAL A 612 25.17 24.28 -1.22
CA VAL A 612 26.31 25.10 -0.78
C VAL A 612 25.94 26.57 -0.52
N ASN A 613 24.72 27.00 -0.88
CA ASN A 613 24.39 28.43 -0.98
C ASN A 613 23.28 28.96 -0.05
N CYS A 614 22.65 28.13 0.79
CA CYS A 614 21.66 28.60 1.77
C CYS A 614 21.84 27.90 3.12
N LYS A 615 22.33 28.61 4.14
CA LYS A 615 22.35 28.10 5.51
C LYS A 615 20.90 27.91 6.00
N PRO A 616 20.55 26.79 6.65
CA PRO A 616 19.24 26.64 7.26
C PRO A 616 19.02 27.76 8.28
N THR A 617 17.86 28.41 8.25
CA THR A 617 17.50 29.48 9.19
C THR A 617 17.40 28.97 10.62
N THR A 618 17.04 27.69 10.81
CA THR A 618 16.86 27.03 12.11
C THR A 618 17.33 25.57 12.08
N ASN A 619 18.04 25.15 13.13
CA ASN A 619 18.71 23.85 13.19
C ASN A 619 17.90 22.80 13.97
N TRP A 620 16.78 22.38 13.39
CA TRP A 620 15.92 21.35 13.96
C TRP A 620 16.62 19.99 14.13
N ARG A 621 17.62 19.69 13.29
CA ARG A 621 18.37 18.44 13.36
C ARG A 621 19.17 18.35 14.66
N LEU A 622 19.91 19.40 15.00
CA LEU A 622 20.66 19.47 16.25
C LEU A 622 19.72 19.50 17.45
N PHE A 623 18.62 20.25 17.36
CA PHE A 623 17.61 20.31 18.42
C PHE A 623 17.11 18.91 18.81
N PHE A 624 16.63 18.11 17.85
CA PHE A 624 16.10 16.77 18.16
C PHE A 624 17.18 15.82 18.68
N TYR A 625 18.42 15.94 18.19
CA TYR A 625 19.54 15.16 18.71
C TYR A 625 19.82 15.49 20.17
N GLN A 626 19.97 16.78 20.49
CA GLN A 626 20.24 17.25 21.85
C GLN A 626 19.06 17.00 22.78
N PHE A 627 17.82 17.09 22.30
CA PHE A 627 16.63 16.79 23.11
C PHE A 627 16.66 15.38 23.73
N GLN A 628 17.27 14.42 23.03
CA GLN A 628 17.38 13.03 23.49
C GLN A 628 18.59 12.78 24.40
N GLN A 629 19.47 13.78 24.59
CA GLN A 629 20.64 13.64 25.46
C GLN A 629 20.32 14.06 26.89
N ASP A 630 21.03 13.47 27.84
CA ASP A 630 21.03 13.94 29.21
C ASP A 630 21.83 15.22 29.32
N HIS A 631 21.24 16.26 29.91
CA HIS A 631 21.90 17.54 30.13
C HIS A 631 22.00 17.86 31.61
N ALA A 632 23.14 18.44 32.00
CA ALA A 632 23.36 19.02 33.32
C ALA A 632 23.59 20.53 33.22
N LYS A 633 22.67 21.26 32.57
CA LYS A 633 22.77 22.72 32.39
C LYS A 633 21.65 23.47 33.10
N ALA A 634 21.98 24.62 33.69
CA ALA A 634 21.04 25.43 34.47
C ALA A 634 20.00 26.19 33.61
N ASP A 635 20.33 26.49 32.37
CA ASP A 635 19.47 27.11 31.35
C ASP A 635 18.38 26.17 30.80
N LEU A 636 18.44 24.88 31.16
CA LEU A 636 17.42 23.87 30.87
C LEU A 636 16.41 23.67 32.01
N ILE A 637 16.56 24.40 33.11
CA ILE A 637 15.57 24.40 34.18
C ILE A 637 14.30 25.08 33.65
N TRP A 638 13.18 24.34 33.63
CA TRP A 638 11.85 24.93 33.40
C TRP A 638 11.55 25.91 34.54
N THR A 639 11.79 27.21 34.34
CA THR A 639 11.50 28.21 35.36
C THR A 639 9.99 28.29 35.63
N ILE A 640 9.61 27.86 36.84
CA ILE A 640 8.40 28.00 37.69
C ILE A 640 7.13 28.76 37.22
N ARG A 641 7.14 29.65 36.22
CA ARG A 641 5.93 30.40 35.81
C ARG A 641 4.85 29.56 35.12
N VAL A 642 5.12 28.30 34.75
CA VAL A 642 4.16 27.41 34.07
C VAL A 642 3.63 26.28 34.98
N SER A 643 4.12 26.18 36.22
CA SER A 643 3.85 25.04 37.11
C SER A 643 3.05 25.45 38.35
N PHE A 644 1.77 25.79 38.19
CA PHE A 644 0.82 25.79 39.30
C PHE A 644 -0.13 24.59 39.18
N CYS A 645 0.32 23.46 39.70
CA CYS A 645 -0.53 22.50 40.41
C CYS A 645 0.35 21.84 41.47
N HIS A 646 0.20 22.32 42.69
CA HIS A 646 0.86 21.80 43.87
C HIS A 646 0.02 20.63 44.39
N TYR A 647 0.59 19.42 44.51
CA TYR A 647 0.25 18.48 45.58
C TYR A 647 1.35 17.42 45.74
N GLY A 648 1.91 17.37 46.96
CA GLY A 648 2.43 16.15 47.61
C GLY A 648 3.69 15.52 47.01
N GLY A 649 4.79 15.60 47.75
CA GLY A 649 6.09 15.13 47.29
C GLY A 649 6.18 13.63 47.03
N GLU A 650 6.64 13.29 45.82
CA GLU A 650 7.56 12.21 45.52
C GLU A 650 8.31 12.57 44.22
N ARG A 651 9.63 12.37 44.20
CA ARG A 651 10.49 12.75 43.07
C ARG A 651 10.38 11.73 41.94
N VAL A 652 9.42 11.93 41.04
CA VAL A 652 9.45 11.42 39.67
C VAL A 652 8.84 12.52 38.78
N PHE A 653 9.66 13.16 37.95
CA PHE A 653 9.17 14.11 36.95
C PHE A 653 8.51 13.32 35.81
N ASP A 654 7.20 13.09 35.91
CA ASP A 654 6.40 12.61 34.79
C ASP A 654 6.17 13.77 33.80
N ILE A 655 7.01 13.80 32.76
CA ILE A 655 6.97 14.70 31.60
C ILE A 655 5.64 14.65 30.78
N PRO A 656 4.81 13.58 30.77
CA PRO A 656 3.59 13.56 29.94
C PRO A 656 2.51 14.57 30.34
N SER A 657 2.50 15.07 31.57
CA SER A 657 1.35 15.83 32.11
C SER A 657 1.25 17.27 31.60
N ILE A 658 2.31 17.84 31.03
CA ILE A 658 2.31 19.23 30.52
C ILE A 658 1.55 19.34 29.18
N PHE A 659 1.53 18.29 28.37
CA PHE A 659 0.84 18.30 27.07
C PHE A 659 -0.69 18.10 27.18
N ILE A 660 -1.21 17.79 28.36
CA ILE A 660 -2.66 17.56 28.57
C ILE A 660 -3.43 18.89 28.75
N PHE A 661 -2.73 20.01 28.98
CA PHE A 661 -3.34 21.30 29.32
C PHE A 661 -3.14 22.44 28.30
N CYS A 662 -2.58 22.17 27.12
CA CYS A 662 -2.50 23.14 26.01
C CYS A 662 -3.50 22.83 24.90
#